data_AF-A0A9W8TJK9-F1
#
_entry.id   AF-A0A9W8TJK9-F1
#
_cell.length_a   1.000
_cell.length_b   1.000
_cell.length_c   1.000
_cell.angle_alpha   90.00
_cell.angle_beta   90.00
_cell.angle_gamma   90.00
#
_symmetry.space_group_name_H-M   'P 1'
#
loop_
_entity.id
_entity.type
_entity.pdbx_description
1 polymer ?
#
loop_
_entity_poly.entity_id
_entity_poly.type
_entity_poly.pdbx_seq_one_letter_code
_entity_poly.pdbx_strand_id
1 'polypeptide(L)'
;MDTDLVFPELPLRPLPDPPLPPLFAPRDEEPNHGPPKSLSPWAQRFGIDDAGHDPVFTRASQRKSGLAPERYAFRAFRRRPPTWLGELCLEDDQVNYADNLSLASPSIHPKYYGDPFQVEHQGIFLTSEDIDRFYCADWNFKNHFRQIAPWQLGPVNLSLCFSQQCFVPGGHIRSLAQVVGPEAQRTILDTEALQVNEDNWYLFLKKDRWWGSSASPGDPLTVQQWSVDDPAVWSVLRLSIELADRILTALVTEKHPFLETLLFGKITYWNNPEYQEAAPIPEPQPQAKVLLSREFMKQRWQAANGNAPFAYDVLDTYDEFAWEERLEELASHQQWALLPPDDDQAGNQGTTDASMDGIIVLNTARLKTCLSTEPTFAERCSLIVTMADTIVHEFAHGLVYQRISRDTNPLFTDLLPYSPDWMQFPEMNSEPFVDYGFQSEMGYALEAAIFGGAIRTIAMRGEHVSMVGLYKRSWPFAGYQGVGSLGNVAKSHPACQDGMEDTMTLLSSLWTSGMLSEEFWSNGAIPRKSDGFFQSIDCFRSEHPYVAATHSYMSRPEPTLMDREQLKGLNDQGQLRDGLMDMITEWELRESLFNQARVGWYFQKHFDWLNSPWSAVEARKKLCSFNEEIRKPTLDRQLSSCANNAEWLVSTITWGSDQDLYIDALQKGDKIWPWHAIGLLMMAAIPLRQFEQTNLSEMKSEDITLYSSADNAAQATSTKVFTRYKGKDKDSWPRIPPSKFFDPFDRNGQEIPFGSYNHFDYLDHVKKVIRFFNECQMAVSKPWVNEILRIEARIRAQREQMQDFGMSSEIMAQTYAADAWALKIPVYDETEHFWDDRVKGWAEVSS
;
A
#
# COMPACT_ATOMS: atom_id res chain seq x y z
N MET A 1 -30.43 -53.80 -8.46
CA MET A 1 -29.66 -53.59 -9.70
C MET A 1 -28.35 -53.02 -9.23
N ASP A 2 -27.48 -53.94 -8.84
CA ASP A 2 -26.12 -53.67 -8.38
C ASP A 2 -25.22 -53.58 -9.62
N THR A 3 -24.37 -52.57 -9.66
CA THR A 3 -23.30 -52.45 -10.65
C THR A 3 -21.97 -52.30 -9.93
N ASP A 4 -21.30 -53.44 -9.81
CA ASP A 4 -19.88 -53.59 -9.50
C ASP A 4 -19.03 -52.99 -10.62
N LEU A 5 -18.14 -52.05 -10.28
CA LEU A 5 -17.02 -51.63 -11.14
C LEU A 5 -15.73 -52.20 -10.55
N VAL A 6 -15.25 -53.28 -11.18
CA VAL A 6 -13.97 -53.92 -10.93
C VAL A 6 -12.88 -53.18 -11.72
N PHE A 7 -11.88 -52.63 -11.04
CA PHE A 7 -10.65 -52.16 -11.66
C PHE A 7 -9.60 -53.29 -11.66
N PRO A 8 -8.86 -53.54 -12.75
CA PRO A 8 -7.82 -54.56 -12.78
C PRO A 8 -6.53 -54.05 -12.14
N GLU A 9 -5.98 -54.82 -11.20
CA GLU A 9 -4.63 -54.63 -10.66
C GLU A 9 -3.57 -54.85 -11.75
N LEU A 10 -2.74 -53.83 -12.00
CA LEU A 10 -1.52 -53.95 -12.79
C LEU A 10 -0.33 -54.26 -11.85
N PRO A 11 0.57 -55.19 -12.19
CA PRO A 11 1.71 -55.52 -11.36
C PRO A 11 2.78 -54.42 -11.44
N LEU A 12 3.08 -53.80 -10.30
CA LEU A 12 4.22 -52.89 -10.12
C LEU A 12 5.53 -53.66 -10.38
N ARG A 13 6.23 -53.30 -11.45
CA ARG A 13 7.65 -53.64 -11.62
C ARG A 13 8.50 -52.60 -10.88
N PRO A 14 9.49 -53.00 -10.07
CA PRO A 14 10.43 -52.06 -9.49
C PRO A 14 11.29 -51.44 -10.60
N LEU A 15 11.36 -50.11 -10.64
CA LEU A 15 12.33 -49.35 -11.43
C LEU A 15 13.73 -49.58 -10.83
N PRO A 16 14.78 -49.73 -11.66
CA PRO A 16 16.14 -49.83 -11.16
C PRO A 16 16.63 -48.46 -10.64
N ASP A 17 17.31 -48.47 -9.50
CA ASP A 17 17.92 -47.28 -8.90
C ASP A 17 18.88 -46.59 -9.88
N PRO A 18 18.83 -45.24 -10.00
CA PRO A 18 19.82 -44.50 -10.76
C PRO A 18 21.19 -44.58 -10.07
N PRO A 19 22.31 -44.68 -10.82
CA PRO A 19 23.64 -44.74 -10.22
C PRO A 19 23.97 -43.43 -9.51
N LEU A 20 24.36 -43.54 -8.24
CA LEU A 20 24.91 -42.45 -7.45
C LEU A 20 26.18 -41.89 -8.11
N PRO A 21 26.35 -40.56 -8.21
CA PRO A 21 27.58 -39.97 -8.69
C PRO A 21 28.72 -40.18 -7.68
N PRO A 22 29.98 -40.30 -8.14
CA PRO A 22 31.11 -40.60 -7.28
C PRO A 22 31.40 -39.44 -6.30
N LEU A 23 31.57 -39.83 -5.04
CA LEU A 23 32.09 -39.01 -3.95
C LEU A 23 33.43 -38.36 -4.33
N PHE A 24 33.51 -37.06 -4.06
CA PHE A 24 34.66 -36.19 -4.28
C PHE A 24 35.96 -36.77 -3.73
N ALA A 25 36.96 -36.93 -4.61
CA ALA A 25 38.36 -36.97 -4.24
C ALA A 25 38.85 -35.53 -3.99
N PRO A 26 39.76 -35.29 -3.03
CA PRO A 26 40.32 -33.96 -2.81
C PRO A 26 41.16 -33.57 -4.03
N ARG A 27 40.80 -32.47 -4.68
CA ARG A 27 41.65 -31.80 -5.67
C ARG A 27 42.53 -30.81 -4.92
N ASP A 28 43.84 -30.96 -5.08
CA ASP A 28 44.81 -29.91 -4.80
C ASP A 28 44.48 -28.72 -5.72
N GLU A 29 43.97 -27.63 -5.16
CA GLU A 29 43.74 -26.37 -5.87
C GLU A 29 45.07 -25.62 -6.00
N GLU A 30 45.68 -25.68 -7.18
CA GLU A 30 46.55 -24.60 -7.64
C GLU A 30 45.71 -23.33 -7.80
N PRO A 31 46.21 -22.14 -7.40
CA PRO A 31 45.48 -20.89 -7.54
C PRO A 31 45.31 -20.55 -9.03
N ASN A 32 44.13 -20.85 -9.56
CA ASN A 32 43.73 -20.49 -10.90
C ASN A 32 43.37 -18.99 -10.93
N HIS A 33 44.34 -18.17 -11.32
CA HIS A 33 44.11 -16.78 -11.72
C HIS A 33 43.34 -16.76 -13.06
N GLY A 34 42.03 -17.02 -12.99
CA GLY A 34 41.13 -16.72 -14.10
C GLY A 34 41.16 -15.21 -14.42
N PRO A 35 40.89 -14.81 -15.68
CA PRO A 35 40.81 -13.40 -16.03
C PRO A 35 39.75 -12.72 -15.16
N PRO A 36 39.97 -11.46 -14.75
CA PRO A 36 39.01 -10.70 -13.95
C PRO A 36 37.64 -10.72 -14.64
N LYS A 37 36.57 -10.93 -13.86
CA LYS A 37 35.20 -10.79 -14.36
C LYS A 37 35.06 -9.38 -14.92
N SER A 38 34.79 -9.27 -16.22
CA SER A 38 34.56 -7.98 -16.87
C SER A 38 33.46 -7.24 -16.13
N LEU A 39 33.72 -5.99 -15.75
CA LEU A 39 32.68 -5.08 -15.27
C LEU A 39 31.52 -5.01 -16.28
N SER A 40 30.33 -4.62 -15.81
CA SER A 40 29.20 -4.39 -16.72
C SER A 40 29.59 -3.36 -17.79
N PRO A 41 29.07 -3.46 -19.02
CA PRO A 41 29.30 -2.46 -20.07
C PRO A 41 29.00 -1.01 -19.62
N TRP A 42 28.14 -0.87 -18.60
CA TRP A 42 27.89 0.38 -17.88
C TRP A 42 29.12 0.93 -17.15
N ALA A 43 29.82 0.16 -16.34
CA ALA A 43 31.00 0.65 -15.62
C ALA A 43 32.09 1.17 -16.58
N GLN A 44 32.25 0.49 -17.73
CA GLN A 44 33.16 0.92 -18.80
C GLN A 44 32.73 2.24 -19.45
N ARG A 45 31.42 2.49 -19.63
CA ARG A 45 30.90 3.75 -20.18
C ARG A 45 31.07 4.95 -19.24
N PHE A 46 31.10 4.73 -17.92
CA PHE A 46 31.34 5.78 -16.92
C PHE A 46 32.82 5.88 -16.48
N GLY A 47 33.74 5.22 -17.20
CA GLY A 47 35.18 5.33 -16.95
C GLY A 47 35.68 4.61 -15.70
N ILE A 48 34.94 3.62 -15.20
CA ILE A 48 35.34 2.78 -14.07
C ILE A 48 36.15 1.61 -14.64
N ASP A 49 37.44 1.56 -14.33
CA ASP A 49 38.33 0.48 -14.78
C ASP A 49 38.28 -0.75 -13.86
N ASP A 50 38.82 -1.87 -14.33
CA ASP A 50 38.86 -3.17 -13.63
C ASP A 50 39.67 -3.12 -12.31
N ALA A 51 40.33 -2.00 -11.99
CA ALA A 51 41.05 -1.78 -10.73
C ALA A 51 40.23 -0.99 -9.70
N GLY A 52 39.02 -0.52 -10.05
CA GLY A 52 38.22 0.36 -9.20
C GLY A 52 38.93 1.70 -8.92
N HIS A 53 39.75 2.17 -9.86
CA HIS A 53 40.53 3.39 -9.69
C HIS A 53 39.84 4.59 -10.35
N ASP A 54 39.53 5.59 -9.53
CA ASP A 54 39.01 6.89 -9.93
C ASP A 54 40.11 7.71 -10.65
N PRO A 55 39.95 8.11 -11.93
CA PRO A 55 40.95 8.87 -12.67
C PRO A 55 41.12 10.32 -12.15
N VAL A 56 40.26 10.80 -11.25
CA VAL A 56 40.36 12.15 -10.66
C VAL A 56 41.44 12.22 -9.57
N PHE A 57 41.92 11.08 -9.03
CA PHE A 57 42.89 11.06 -7.93
C PHE A 57 44.09 10.12 -8.12
N THR A 58 45.01 10.44 -9.04
CA THR A 58 46.41 9.98 -8.91
C THR A 58 47.47 11.09 -9.14
N ARG A 59 47.72 11.80 -8.04
CA ARG A 59 48.94 12.48 -7.55
C ARG A 59 50.11 12.74 -8.52
N ALA A 60 50.44 14.03 -8.67
CA ALA A 60 51.81 14.53 -8.55
C ALA A 60 51.88 16.03 -8.16
N SER A 61 51.69 16.34 -6.86
CA SER A 61 52.56 17.29 -6.14
C SER A 61 52.16 17.40 -4.67
N GLN A 62 53.16 17.23 -3.82
CA GLN A 62 53.10 17.26 -2.36
C GLN A 62 52.91 18.68 -1.83
N ARG A 63 52.17 18.86 -0.73
CA ARG A 63 52.72 19.29 0.58
C ARG A 63 51.64 19.43 1.68
N LYS A 64 51.80 18.58 2.70
CA LYS A 64 51.49 18.70 4.14
C LYS A 64 50.62 19.88 4.62
N SER A 65 49.43 19.54 5.14
CA SER A 65 49.10 19.61 6.58
C SER A 65 48.04 18.52 6.79
N GLY A 66 48.18 17.51 7.64
CA GLY A 66 48.57 17.61 9.04
C GLY A 66 47.36 18.07 9.85
N LEU A 67 46.30 17.24 9.87
CA LEU A 67 45.19 17.13 10.84
C LEU A 67 43.95 16.58 10.11
N ALA A 68 43.69 15.28 10.25
CA ALA A 68 42.37 14.74 10.03
C ALA A 68 41.52 15.09 11.28
N PRO A 69 40.29 15.61 11.15
CA PRO A 69 39.33 15.52 12.24
C PRO A 69 38.68 14.15 12.18
N GLU A 70 38.90 13.38 13.24
CA GLU A 70 38.17 12.18 13.57
C GLU A 70 36.65 12.46 13.65
N ARG A 71 35.86 11.51 13.13
CA ARG A 71 34.55 11.06 13.63
C ARG A 71 33.76 12.08 14.48
N TYR A 72 33.04 13.00 13.85
CA TYR A 72 31.90 13.67 14.50
C TYR A 72 30.87 14.11 13.46
N ALA A 73 29.75 13.38 13.35
CA ALA A 73 28.43 13.92 12.98
C ALA A 73 27.36 12.82 13.01
N PHE A 74 27.00 12.35 14.21
CA PHE A 74 25.67 11.78 14.52
C PHE A 74 25.51 11.88 16.04
N ARG A 75 25.29 13.09 16.57
CA ARG A 75 24.79 13.38 17.93
C ARG A 75 24.69 14.89 18.18
N ALA A 76 23.53 15.46 17.83
CA ALA A 76 22.91 16.66 18.41
C ALA A 76 21.58 16.80 17.65
N PHE A 77 20.45 16.33 18.17
CA PHE A 77 19.64 17.00 19.20
C PHE A 77 18.88 15.96 20.07
N ARG A 78 19.20 15.89 21.37
CA ARG A 78 18.26 15.47 22.43
C ARG A 78 18.63 16.24 23.70
N ARG A 79 17.70 17.08 24.18
CA ARG A 79 17.60 17.40 25.61
C ARG A 79 16.18 17.09 26.08
N ARG A 80 15.97 15.82 26.42
CA ARG A 80 15.08 15.40 27.50
C ARG A 80 15.88 14.45 28.42
N PRO A 81 15.68 14.48 29.74
CA PRO A 81 16.50 13.74 30.70
C PRO A 81 16.28 12.22 30.59
N PRO A 82 17.21 11.39 31.06
CA PRO A 82 17.21 9.96 30.84
C PRO A 82 16.31 9.25 31.87
N THR A 83 15.18 8.72 31.43
CA THR A 83 14.52 7.59 32.10
C THR A 83 14.84 6.34 31.31
N TRP A 84 15.77 5.54 31.84
CA TRP A 84 16.02 4.18 31.40
C TRP A 84 14.83 3.29 31.79
N LEU A 85 14.29 2.55 30.81
CA LEU A 85 13.32 1.42 30.87
C LEU A 85 12.12 1.63 29.92
N GLY A 86 12.31 1.22 28.66
CA GLY A 86 11.27 1.23 27.64
C GLY A 86 11.73 0.70 26.29
N GLU A 87 12.62 -0.29 26.26
CA GLU A 87 12.97 -1.00 25.03
C GLU A 87 12.00 -2.19 24.85
N LEU A 88 11.46 -2.30 23.64
CA LEU A 88 10.56 -3.36 23.12
C LEU A 88 9.05 -3.17 23.34
N CYS A 89 8.54 -2.01 22.94
CA CYS A 89 7.54 -1.99 21.88
C CYS A 89 8.23 -1.24 20.73
N LEU A 90 8.21 -1.78 19.52
CA LEU A 90 8.58 -1.00 18.34
C LEU A 90 7.64 0.23 18.37
N GLU A 91 8.18 1.42 18.63
CA GLU A 91 7.39 2.66 18.58
C GLU A 91 6.83 2.73 17.16
N ASP A 92 5.52 2.47 17.01
CA ASP A 92 4.90 2.12 15.71
C ASP A 92 4.91 3.30 14.70
N ASP A 93 5.29 4.51 15.13
CA ASP A 93 5.50 5.67 14.25
C ASP A 93 6.99 6.03 14.02
N GLN A 94 7.92 5.40 14.76
CA GLN A 94 9.37 5.55 14.59
C GLN A 94 10.09 4.22 14.40
N VAL A 95 9.40 3.21 13.86
CA VAL A 95 10.09 2.16 13.13
C VAL A 95 10.72 2.83 11.92
N ASN A 96 11.94 3.30 12.10
CA ASN A 96 12.76 3.80 11.02
C ASN A 96 13.02 2.58 10.13
N TYR A 97 12.13 2.35 9.17
CA TYR A 97 12.19 1.20 8.28
C TYR A 97 13.53 1.12 7.56
N ALA A 98 14.18 2.28 7.41
CA ALA A 98 15.56 2.40 6.97
C ALA A 98 16.55 1.60 7.85
N ASP A 99 16.41 1.67 9.17
CA ASP A 99 17.24 0.91 10.12
C ASP A 99 16.90 -0.59 10.07
N ASN A 100 15.64 -0.96 9.83
CA ASN A 100 15.23 -2.37 9.69
C ASN A 100 15.70 -3.03 8.38
N LEU A 101 15.79 -2.29 7.27
CA LEU A 101 16.37 -2.78 6.02
C LEU A 101 17.87 -3.08 6.16
N SER A 102 18.56 -2.36 7.06
CA SER A 102 19.96 -2.64 7.41
C SER A 102 20.13 -3.89 8.28
N LEU A 103 19.08 -4.29 9.00
CA LEU A 103 19.01 -5.51 9.82
C LEU A 103 18.54 -6.74 9.03
N ALA A 104 17.98 -6.56 7.83
CA ALA A 104 17.58 -7.67 6.98
C ALA A 104 18.81 -8.48 6.53
N SER A 105 18.74 -9.80 6.50
CA SER A 105 19.72 -10.67 5.84
C SER A 105 19.11 -11.21 4.54
N PRO A 106 19.64 -10.89 3.35
CA PRO A 106 20.77 -9.99 3.06
C PRO A 106 20.49 -8.52 3.36
N SER A 107 21.49 -7.82 3.91
CA SER A 107 21.37 -6.41 4.30
C SER A 107 21.35 -5.52 3.07
N ILE A 108 20.29 -4.73 2.96
CA ILE A 108 20.09 -3.80 1.84
C ILE A 108 20.17 -2.40 2.40
N HIS A 109 20.99 -1.54 1.78
CA HIS A 109 20.99 -0.13 2.17
C HIS A 109 19.62 0.48 1.81
N PRO A 110 18.93 1.14 2.75
CA PRO A 110 17.55 1.60 2.53
C PRO A 110 17.40 2.61 1.40
N LYS A 111 18.47 3.37 1.10
CA LYS A 111 18.54 4.29 -0.06
C LYS A 111 19.26 3.72 -1.28
N TYR A 112 20.23 2.83 -1.04
CA TYR A 112 21.14 2.33 -2.08
C TYR A 112 20.88 0.84 -2.28
N TYR A 113 19.61 0.50 -2.45
CA TYR A 113 19.18 -0.89 -2.64
C TYR A 113 19.55 -1.45 -4.02
N GLY A 114 20.16 -0.61 -4.87
CA GLY A 114 20.90 -0.99 -6.08
C GLY A 114 22.37 -1.33 -5.83
N ASP A 115 22.90 -1.25 -4.61
CA ASP A 115 24.25 -1.79 -4.33
C ASP A 115 24.22 -3.33 -4.29
N PRO A 116 25.32 -4.03 -4.60
CA PRO A 116 25.40 -5.50 -4.48
C PRO A 116 25.21 -5.95 -3.02
N PHE A 117 24.50 -7.06 -2.82
CA PHE A 117 24.33 -7.67 -1.50
C PHE A 117 25.61 -8.40 -1.08
N GLN A 118 25.95 -8.33 0.21
CA GLN A 118 26.93 -9.24 0.78
C GLN A 118 26.28 -10.62 0.95
N VAL A 119 26.90 -11.66 0.40
CA VAL A 119 26.44 -13.06 0.55
C VAL A 119 27.14 -13.79 1.68
N GLU A 120 28.21 -13.20 2.23
CA GLU A 120 28.94 -13.75 3.37
C GLU A 120 28.20 -13.46 4.68
N HIS A 121 28.30 -14.38 5.64
CA HIS A 121 27.72 -14.26 6.99
C HIS A 121 26.19 -14.08 7.06
N GLN A 122 25.47 -14.49 6.02
CA GLN A 122 24.01 -14.45 5.99
C GLN A 122 23.39 -15.57 6.84
N GLY A 123 22.21 -15.32 7.41
CA GLY A 123 21.51 -16.27 8.29
C GLY A 123 22.17 -16.48 9.66
N ILE A 124 23.15 -15.66 10.05
CA ILE A 124 23.78 -15.70 11.37
C ILE A 124 23.10 -14.66 12.27
N PHE A 125 22.35 -15.14 13.26
CA PHE A 125 21.68 -14.32 14.27
C PHE A 125 22.44 -14.40 15.60
N LEU A 126 22.69 -13.27 16.26
CA LEU A 126 23.38 -13.24 17.54
C LEU A 126 22.46 -13.66 18.69
N THR A 127 21.17 -13.37 18.55
CA THR A 127 20.13 -13.67 19.53
C THR A 127 18.85 -14.15 18.83
N SER A 128 17.99 -14.85 19.56
CA SER A 128 16.65 -15.19 19.07
C SER A 128 15.78 -13.94 18.83
N GLU A 129 16.07 -12.86 19.57
CA GLU A 129 15.44 -11.56 19.34
C GLU A 129 15.77 -11.00 17.94
N ASP A 130 16.98 -11.21 17.44
CA ASP A 130 17.35 -10.78 16.09
C ASP A 130 16.56 -11.54 15.01
N ILE A 131 16.25 -12.82 15.26
CA ILE A 131 15.40 -13.65 14.37
C ILE A 131 13.99 -13.06 14.30
N ASP A 132 13.39 -12.76 15.46
CA ASP A 132 12.04 -12.19 15.52
C ASP A 132 11.97 -10.80 14.87
N ARG A 133 12.94 -9.93 15.17
CA ARG A 133 13.04 -8.61 14.53
C ARG A 133 13.17 -8.74 13.01
N PHE A 134 14.00 -9.67 12.53
CA PHE A 134 14.19 -9.92 11.10
C PHE A 134 12.88 -10.33 10.42
N TYR A 135 12.17 -11.34 10.93
CA TYR A 135 10.94 -11.80 10.29
C TYR A 135 9.76 -10.86 10.50
N CYS A 136 9.67 -10.16 11.63
CA CYS A 136 8.69 -9.10 11.80
C CYS A 136 8.93 -7.95 10.79
N ALA A 137 10.20 -7.60 10.54
CA ALA A 137 10.55 -6.62 9.52
C ALA A 137 10.24 -7.13 8.10
N ASP A 138 10.60 -8.37 7.75
CA ASP A 138 10.31 -8.98 6.45
C ASP A 138 8.78 -9.08 6.21
N TRP A 139 8.01 -9.44 7.24
CA TRP A 139 6.54 -9.49 7.20
C TRP A 139 5.94 -8.09 7.00
N ASN A 140 6.37 -7.11 7.81
CA ASN A 140 5.89 -5.74 7.68
C ASN A 140 6.25 -5.19 6.29
N PHE A 141 7.47 -5.45 5.83
CA PHE A 141 7.92 -5.05 4.52
C PHE A 141 7.04 -5.68 3.43
N LYS A 142 6.87 -7.00 3.41
CA LYS A 142 6.01 -7.69 2.43
C LYS A 142 4.57 -7.16 2.42
N ASN A 143 4.00 -6.82 3.57
CA ASN A 143 2.65 -6.26 3.61
C ASN A 143 2.57 -4.81 3.14
N HIS A 144 3.53 -3.95 3.52
CA HIS A 144 3.57 -2.56 3.08
C HIS A 144 3.93 -2.44 1.59
N PHE A 145 4.80 -3.31 1.09
CA PHE A 145 5.29 -3.31 -0.28
C PHE A 145 4.53 -4.26 -1.21
N ARG A 146 3.36 -4.77 -0.79
CA ARG A 146 2.54 -5.66 -1.62
C ARG A 146 3.33 -6.85 -2.18
N GLN A 147 4.22 -7.41 -1.37
CA GLN A 147 5.08 -8.57 -1.67
C GLN A 147 6.22 -8.27 -2.66
N ILE A 148 6.47 -7.00 -2.96
CA ILE A 148 7.60 -6.57 -3.79
C ILE A 148 8.83 -6.53 -2.90
N ALA A 149 9.74 -7.48 -3.07
CA ALA A 149 10.97 -7.56 -2.28
C ALA A 149 11.85 -6.32 -2.49
N PRO A 150 12.58 -5.82 -1.47
CA PRO A 150 13.27 -4.52 -1.59
C PRO A 150 14.37 -4.54 -2.66
N TRP A 151 14.99 -5.71 -2.88
CA TRP A 151 16.00 -5.89 -3.92
C TRP A 151 15.45 -5.69 -5.33
N GLN A 152 14.16 -5.96 -5.56
CA GLN A 152 13.51 -5.87 -6.88
C GLN A 152 13.41 -4.43 -7.37
N LEU A 153 13.36 -3.46 -6.44
CA LEU A 153 13.33 -2.05 -6.78
C LEU A 153 14.67 -1.57 -7.39
N GLY A 154 15.79 -2.20 -7.03
CA GLY A 154 17.13 -1.80 -7.48
C GLY A 154 17.29 -1.84 -9.00
N PRO A 155 17.08 -3.00 -9.65
CA PRO A 155 17.15 -3.14 -11.11
C PRO A 155 16.19 -2.20 -11.84
N VAL A 156 14.94 -2.09 -11.38
CA VAL A 156 13.92 -1.28 -12.08
C VAL A 156 14.17 0.22 -11.97
N ASN A 157 14.87 0.66 -10.93
CA ASN A 157 15.26 2.06 -10.71
C ASN A 157 16.75 2.35 -11.02
N LEU A 158 17.42 1.45 -11.74
CA LEU A 158 18.87 1.53 -11.96
C LEU A 158 19.28 2.76 -12.80
N SER A 159 18.53 3.05 -13.86
CA SER A 159 18.92 4.01 -14.89
C SER A 159 17.73 4.76 -15.48
N LEU A 160 17.96 6.02 -15.82
CA LEU A 160 17.03 6.90 -16.52
C LEU A 160 17.49 7.08 -17.97
N CYS A 161 16.53 7.21 -18.87
CA CYS A 161 16.77 7.45 -20.29
C CYS A 161 15.77 8.49 -20.81
N PHE A 162 16.19 9.76 -20.83
CA PHE A 162 15.39 10.84 -21.42
C PHE A 162 15.54 10.87 -22.93
N SER A 163 16.72 10.52 -23.45
CA SER A 163 16.94 10.45 -24.89
C SER A 163 17.84 9.26 -25.25
N GLN A 164 17.86 8.85 -26.52
CA GLN A 164 18.78 7.80 -27.01
C GLN A 164 20.26 8.08 -26.68
N GLN A 165 20.60 9.34 -26.40
CA GLN A 165 21.96 9.79 -26.12
C GLN A 165 22.22 9.97 -24.62
N CYS A 166 21.18 10.03 -23.78
CA CYS A 166 21.28 10.43 -22.38
C CYS A 166 20.82 9.29 -21.44
N PHE A 167 21.78 8.49 -21.02
CA PHE A 167 21.62 7.49 -19.96
C PHE A 167 22.24 8.00 -18.67
N VAL A 168 21.42 8.09 -17.61
CA VAL A 168 21.83 8.66 -16.33
C VAL A 168 21.56 7.65 -15.22
N PRO A 169 22.47 7.49 -14.24
CA PRO A 169 22.18 6.70 -13.05
C PRO A 169 20.91 7.17 -12.32
N GLY A 170 20.05 6.23 -11.94
CA GLY A 170 18.82 6.51 -11.18
C GLY A 170 19.08 6.92 -9.73
N GLY A 171 20.27 6.64 -9.19
CA GLY A 171 20.71 7.09 -7.87
C GLY A 171 20.60 6.06 -6.74
N HIS A 172 20.27 4.80 -7.07
CA HIS A 172 20.22 3.69 -6.10
C HIS A 172 21.53 2.90 -5.95
N ILE A 173 22.57 3.26 -6.71
CA ILE A 173 23.93 2.76 -6.52
C ILE A 173 24.74 3.87 -5.88
N ARG A 174 25.37 3.61 -4.73
CA ARG A 174 26.04 4.65 -3.94
C ARG A 174 27.17 5.33 -4.71
N SER A 175 27.99 4.54 -5.41
CA SER A 175 29.10 5.05 -6.21
C SER A 175 28.63 5.97 -7.34
N LEU A 176 27.49 5.66 -7.96
CA LEU A 176 26.92 6.45 -9.06
C LEU A 176 26.12 7.66 -8.56
N ALA A 177 25.43 7.53 -7.44
CA ALA A 177 24.64 8.61 -6.85
C ALA A 177 25.51 9.81 -6.41
N GLN A 178 26.77 9.56 -6.03
CA GLN A 178 27.72 10.61 -5.70
C GLN A 178 28.17 11.41 -6.92
N VAL A 179 28.14 10.80 -8.12
CA VAL A 179 28.49 11.46 -9.39
C VAL A 179 27.37 12.40 -9.84
N VAL A 180 26.11 12.00 -9.64
CA VAL A 180 24.93 12.79 -10.04
C VAL A 180 24.30 13.45 -8.82
N GLY A 181 24.98 14.48 -8.29
CA GLY A 181 24.47 15.28 -7.17
C GLY A 181 23.17 16.04 -7.50
N PRO A 182 22.46 16.60 -6.50
CA PRO A 182 21.16 17.25 -6.69
C PRO A 182 21.16 18.36 -7.76
N GLU A 183 22.24 19.14 -7.86
CA GLU A 183 22.39 20.17 -8.89
C GLU A 183 22.48 19.58 -10.30
N ALA A 184 23.18 18.46 -10.46
CA ALA A 184 23.28 17.76 -11.75
C ALA A 184 21.92 17.14 -12.13
N GLN A 185 21.20 16.53 -11.18
CA GLN A 185 19.85 16.00 -11.40
C GLN A 185 18.91 17.11 -11.87
N ARG A 186 18.93 18.26 -11.19
CA ARG A 186 18.14 19.43 -11.57
C ARG A 186 18.50 19.93 -12.97
N THR A 187 19.79 20.04 -13.26
CA THR A 187 20.26 20.46 -14.60
C THR A 187 19.76 19.51 -15.67
N ILE A 188 19.85 18.20 -15.45
CA ILE A 188 19.36 17.19 -16.40
C ILE A 188 17.85 17.30 -16.59
N LEU A 189 17.07 17.48 -15.52
CA LEU A 189 15.63 17.72 -15.65
C LEU A 189 15.35 19.00 -16.45
N ASP A 190 16.05 20.09 -16.15
CA ASP A 190 15.84 21.36 -16.84
C ASP A 190 16.21 21.28 -18.34
N THR A 191 17.17 20.42 -18.73
CA THR A 191 17.66 20.31 -20.12
C THR A 191 17.08 19.16 -20.94
N GLU A 192 16.84 18.01 -20.33
CA GLU A 192 16.46 16.76 -21.03
C GLU A 192 14.99 16.38 -20.81
N ALA A 193 14.35 16.87 -19.74
CA ALA A 193 12.94 16.61 -19.52
C ALA A 193 12.04 17.51 -20.39
N LEU A 194 10.74 17.25 -20.32
CA LEU A 194 9.69 18.03 -20.95
C LEU A 194 9.87 19.54 -20.76
N GLN A 195 9.84 20.28 -21.87
CA GLN A 195 9.84 21.73 -21.82
C GLN A 195 8.44 22.22 -21.48
N VAL A 196 8.34 22.93 -20.36
CA VAL A 196 7.06 23.45 -19.84
C VAL A 196 6.63 24.67 -20.66
N ASN A 197 5.43 24.61 -21.23
CA ASN A 197 4.81 25.74 -21.90
C ASN A 197 3.44 26.05 -21.30
N GLU A 198 3.45 26.86 -20.25
CA GLU A 198 2.23 27.22 -19.50
C GLU A 198 1.19 27.93 -20.37
N ASP A 199 1.57 28.58 -21.48
CA ASP A 199 0.65 29.28 -22.38
C ASP A 199 -0.24 28.31 -23.17
N ASN A 200 0.24 27.10 -23.44
CA ASN A 200 -0.49 26.10 -24.22
C ASN A 200 -1.45 25.25 -23.40
N TRP A 201 -1.34 25.27 -22.07
CA TRP A 201 -2.20 24.43 -21.23
C TRP A 201 -3.69 24.74 -21.42
N TYR A 202 -4.52 23.72 -21.20
CA TYR A 202 -5.96 23.93 -21.03
C TYR A 202 -6.26 24.92 -19.89
N LEU A 203 -7.36 25.69 -20.02
CA LEU A 203 -7.70 26.78 -19.09
C LEU A 203 -7.92 26.29 -17.66
N PHE A 204 -8.42 25.07 -17.49
CA PHE A 204 -8.66 24.47 -16.18
C PHE A 204 -7.38 24.00 -15.47
N LEU A 205 -6.24 23.91 -16.17
CA LEU A 205 -4.93 23.56 -15.60
C LEU A 205 -4.09 24.79 -15.22
N LYS A 206 -4.46 25.97 -15.72
CA LYS A 206 -3.74 27.24 -15.49
C LYS A 206 -3.62 27.55 -14.00
N LYS A 207 -2.54 28.26 -13.66
CA LYS A 207 -2.15 28.60 -12.28
C LYS A 207 -3.23 29.36 -11.49
N ASP A 208 -4.09 30.14 -12.15
CA ASP A 208 -5.19 30.88 -11.52
C ASP A 208 -6.36 29.99 -11.03
N ARG A 209 -6.37 28.71 -11.44
CA ARG A 209 -7.35 27.69 -11.01
C ARG A 209 -6.95 26.95 -9.73
N TRP A 210 -5.74 27.19 -9.23
CA TRP A 210 -5.19 26.52 -8.07
C TRP A 210 -5.39 27.32 -6.78
N TRP A 211 -5.64 26.58 -5.71
CA TRP A 211 -5.80 27.07 -4.36
C TRP A 211 -4.72 26.47 -3.46
N GLY A 212 -4.08 27.32 -2.65
CA GLY A 212 -3.14 26.89 -1.63
C GLY A 212 -3.79 26.70 -0.26
N SER A 213 -3.07 26.09 0.67
CA SER A 213 -3.49 25.91 2.06
C SER A 213 -2.36 26.19 3.04
N SER A 214 -2.71 26.43 4.31
CA SER A 214 -1.71 26.56 5.38
C SER A 214 -0.89 25.27 5.53
N ALA A 215 0.43 25.38 5.65
CA ALA A 215 1.26 24.24 6.01
C ALA A 215 0.94 23.76 7.43
N SER A 216 0.99 22.44 7.65
CA SER A 216 0.82 21.87 8.98
C SER A 216 1.94 22.34 9.92
N PRO A 217 1.65 22.63 11.20
CA PRO A 217 2.68 22.98 12.17
C PRO A 217 3.75 21.89 12.26
N GLY A 218 5.02 22.24 12.02
CA GLY A 218 6.15 21.31 12.10
C GLY A 218 6.65 20.75 10.75
N ASP A 219 6.20 21.28 9.61
CA ASP A 219 6.79 20.89 8.33
C ASP A 219 8.31 21.18 8.28
N PRO A 220 9.17 20.18 8.01
CA PRO A 220 10.62 20.37 7.91
C PRO A 220 11.03 21.24 6.72
N LEU A 221 10.17 21.38 5.71
CA LEU A 221 10.40 22.34 4.63
C LEU A 221 10.00 23.73 5.13
N THR A 222 10.82 24.75 4.87
CA THR A 222 10.57 26.17 5.25
C THR A 222 9.38 26.81 4.53
N VAL A 223 8.49 26.01 3.97
CA VAL A 223 7.30 26.42 3.24
C VAL A 223 6.25 26.84 4.27
N GLN A 224 5.95 28.14 4.34
CA GLN A 224 4.92 28.67 5.24
C GLN A 224 3.50 28.31 4.78
N GLN A 225 3.33 28.05 3.48
CA GLN A 225 2.04 27.76 2.85
C GLN A 225 2.24 26.84 1.64
N TRP A 226 1.46 25.76 1.55
CA TRP A 226 1.39 24.95 0.33
C TRP A 226 0.63 25.72 -0.74
N SER A 227 1.35 26.48 -1.57
CA SER A 227 0.77 27.33 -2.61
C SER A 227 1.52 27.16 -3.93
N VAL A 228 0.80 27.29 -5.04
CA VAL A 228 1.39 27.39 -6.38
C VAL A 228 2.18 28.69 -6.60
N ASP A 229 2.04 29.67 -5.70
CA ASP A 229 2.85 30.89 -5.73
C ASP A 229 4.23 30.71 -5.09
N ASP A 230 4.46 29.61 -4.35
CA ASP A 230 5.80 29.24 -3.91
C ASP A 230 6.59 28.69 -5.11
N PRO A 231 7.72 29.33 -5.50
CA PRO A 231 8.50 28.90 -6.65
C PRO A 231 9.03 27.46 -6.55
N ALA A 232 9.30 26.96 -5.34
CA ALA A 232 9.76 25.59 -5.15
C ALA A 232 8.64 24.62 -5.47
N VAL A 233 7.44 24.84 -4.90
CA VAL A 233 6.25 24.03 -5.17
C VAL A 233 5.90 24.06 -6.66
N TRP A 234 5.84 25.26 -7.25
CA TRP A 234 5.50 25.42 -8.67
C TRP A 234 6.50 24.73 -9.60
N SER A 235 7.81 24.79 -9.29
CA SER A 235 8.85 24.20 -10.14
C SER A 235 8.67 22.69 -10.38
N VAL A 236 8.15 21.97 -9.38
CA VAL A 236 7.86 20.53 -9.47
C VAL A 236 6.46 20.29 -10.04
N LEU A 237 5.46 21.01 -9.53
CA LEU A 237 4.07 20.80 -9.91
C LEU A 237 3.84 21.11 -11.40
N ARG A 238 4.44 22.17 -11.94
CA ARG A 238 4.30 22.57 -13.35
C ARG A 238 4.77 21.48 -14.33
N LEU A 239 5.75 20.66 -13.97
CA LEU A 239 6.18 19.52 -14.79
C LEU A 239 5.14 18.41 -14.82
N SER A 240 4.46 18.21 -13.68
CA SER A 240 3.37 17.21 -13.58
C SER A 240 2.13 17.69 -14.34
N ILE A 241 1.82 18.99 -14.27
CA ILE A 241 0.74 19.63 -15.04
C ILE A 241 1.04 19.57 -16.54
N GLU A 242 2.25 19.92 -16.96
CA GLU A 242 2.69 19.81 -18.36
C GLU A 242 2.52 18.38 -18.89
N LEU A 243 2.90 17.38 -18.12
CA LEU A 243 2.72 15.99 -18.51
C LEU A 243 1.23 15.60 -18.61
N ALA A 244 0.41 16.03 -17.64
CA ALA A 244 -1.04 15.78 -17.68
C ALA A 244 -1.71 16.47 -18.87
N ASP A 245 -1.32 17.72 -19.18
CA ASP A 245 -1.78 18.49 -20.33
C ASP A 245 -1.47 17.76 -21.63
N ARG A 246 -0.21 17.33 -21.83
CA ARG A 246 0.20 16.55 -23.01
C ARG A 246 -0.53 15.22 -23.15
N ILE A 247 -0.83 14.53 -22.04
CA ILE A 247 -1.66 13.33 -22.06
C ILE A 247 -3.06 13.69 -22.57
N LEU A 248 -3.71 14.70 -22.00
CA LEU A 248 -5.06 15.12 -22.40
C LEU A 248 -5.10 15.58 -23.87
N THR A 249 -4.14 16.40 -24.31
CA THR A 249 -4.01 16.82 -25.71
C THR A 249 -3.87 15.62 -26.63
N ALA A 250 -2.99 14.66 -26.31
CA ALA A 250 -2.84 13.45 -27.13
C ALA A 250 -4.15 12.65 -27.20
N LEU A 251 -4.89 12.50 -26.09
CA LEU A 251 -6.19 11.82 -26.10
C LEU A 251 -7.22 12.55 -26.96
N VAL A 252 -7.21 13.87 -26.99
CA VAL A 252 -8.10 14.70 -27.83
C VAL A 252 -7.72 14.59 -29.30
N THR A 253 -6.45 14.87 -29.66
CA THR A 253 -5.94 14.79 -31.04
C THR A 253 -6.15 13.40 -31.63
N GLU A 254 -5.97 12.35 -30.82
CA GLU A 254 -6.08 10.95 -31.25
C GLU A 254 -7.50 10.39 -31.09
N LYS A 255 -8.45 11.19 -30.58
CA LYS A 255 -9.84 10.80 -30.32
C LYS A 255 -9.94 9.49 -29.57
N HIS A 256 -9.24 9.41 -28.44
CA HIS A 256 -9.11 8.18 -27.67
C HIS A 256 -10.50 7.66 -27.23
N PRO A 257 -10.83 6.37 -27.41
CA PRO A 257 -12.18 5.84 -27.18
C PRO A 257 -12.73 6.07 -25.77
N PHE A 258 -11.86 6.01 -24.76
CA PHE A 258 -12.29 6.24 -23.38
C PHE A 258 -12.56 7.74 -23.12
N LEU A 259 -11.80 8.65 -23.73
CA LEU A 259 -12.11 10.08 -23.65
C LEU A 259 -13.40 10.40 -24.42
N GLU A 260 -13.67 9.72 -25.55
CA GLU A 260 -14.98 9.81 -26.23
C GLU A 260 -16.12 9.45 -25.26
N THR A 261 -15.93 8.35 -24.52
CA THR A 261 -16.90 7.86 -23.54
C THR A 261 -17.09 8.87 -22.42
N LEU A 262 -16.02 9.47 -21.90
CA LEU A 262 -16.10 10.53 -20.89
C LEU A 262 -16.84 11.77 -21.39
N LEU A 263 -16.54 12.27 -22.59
CA LEU A 263 -17.09 13.53 -23.11
C LEU A 263 -18.51 13.39 -23.69
N PHE A 264 -18.79 12.28 -24.35
CA PHE A 264 -19.97 12.08 -25.17
C PHE A 264 -20.77 10.81 -24.86
N GLY A 265 -20.23 9.86 -24.08
CA GLY A 265 -20.95 8.62 -23.74
C GLY A 265 -22.29 8.87 -23.03
N LYS A 266 -23.25 7.96 -23.15
CA LYS A 266 -24.60 8.18 -22.59
C LYS A 266 -24.65 7.86 -21.10
N ILE A 267 -25.03 8.82 -20.27
CA ILE A 267 -25.28 8.57 -18.84
C ILE A 267 -26.76 8.23 -18.64
N THR A 268 -27.02 7.08 -18.04
CA THR A 268 -28.38 6.60 -17.80
C THR A 268 -28.47 5.80 -16.50
N TYR A 269 -29.67 5.39 -16.11
CA TYR A 269 -29.85 4.49 -14.97
C TYR A 269 -29.59 3.04 -15.36
N TRP A 270 -29.02 2.26 -14.44
CA TRP A 270 -28.74 0.82 -14.62
C TRP A 270 -29.98 0.06 -15.06
N ASN A 271 -31.12 0.37 -14.46
CA ASN A 271 -32.41 -0.25 -14.71
C ASN A 271 -33.18 0.36 -15.90
N ASN A 272 -32.54 1.19 -16.73
CA ASN A 272 -33.18 1.72 -17.93
C ASN A 272 -33.64 0.56 -18.83
N PRO A 273 -34.95 0.43 -19.14
CA PRO A 273 -35.48 -0.67 -19.93
C PRO A 273 -34.88 -0.81 -21.34
N GLU A 274 -34.38 0.27 -21.93
CA GLU A 274 -33.71 0.25 -23.24
C GLU A 274 -32.43 -0.59 -23.23
N TYR A 275 -31.73 -0.62 -22.09
CA TYR A 275 -30.41 -1.24 -21.95
C TYR A 275 -30.38 -2.38 -20.92
N GLN A 276 -31.46 -2.62 -20.17
CA GLN A 276 -31.49 -3.57 -19.06
C GLN A 276 -31.16 -5.01 -19.47
N GLU A 277 -31.56 -5.46 -20.66
CA GLU A 277 -31.22 -6.81 -21.16
C GLU A 277 -29.70 -7.02 -21.34
N ALA A 278 -28.92 -5.94 -21.32
CA ALA A 278 -27.47 -5.97 -21.40
C ALA A 278 -26.77 -6.12 -20.05
N ALA A 279 -27.46 -5.82 -18.96
CA ALA A 279 -26.87 -5.83 -17.65
C ALA A 279 -26.47 -7.27 -17.27
N PRO A 280 -25.19 -7.52 -16.92
CA PRO A 280 -24.72 -8.86 -16.57
C PRO A 280 -25.32 -9.35 -15.25
N ILE A 281 -25.79 -8.42 -14.42
CA ILE A 281 -26.40 -8.68 -13.11
C ILE A 281 -27.53 -7.68 -12.82
N PRO A 282 -28.39 -7.96 -11.82
CA PRO A 282 -29.33 -6.98 -11.30
C PRO A 282 -28.63 -5.69 -10.83
N GLU A 283 -29.41 -4.62 -10.75
CA GLU A 283 -28.96 -3.32 -10.26
C GLU A 283 -28.20 -3.46 -8.92
N PRO A 284 -26.91 -3.06 -8.84
CA PRO A 284 -26.08 -3.33 -7.68
C PRO A 284 -26.50 -2.51 -6.45
N GLN A 285 -27.08 -1.33 -6.69
CA GLN A 285 -27.61 -0.43 -5.68
C GLN A 285 -28.70 0.47 -6.28
N PRO A 286 -29.67 0.96 -5.48
CA PRO A 286 -30.74 1.81 -5.98
C PRO A 286 -30.20 3.01 -6.77
N GLN A 287 -30.76 3.25 -7.95
CA GLN A 287 -30.40 4.36 -8.83
C GLN A 287 -28.93 4.32 -9.29
N ALA A 288 -28.33 3.13 -9.39
CA ALA A 288 -27.00 2.99 -9.98
C ALA A 288 -27.01 3.61 -11.38
N LYS A 289 -25.96 4.38 -11.69
CA LYS A 289 -25.79 5.03 -12.99
C LYS A 289 -24.87 4.20 -13.85
N VAL A 290 -25.04 4.29 -15.16
CA VAL A 290 -24.17 3.65 -16.14
C VAL A 290 -23.76 4.69 -17.16
N LEU A 291 -22.46 4.75 -17.46
CA LEU A 291 -21.89 5.52 -18.55
C LEU A 291 -21.65 4.55 -19.71
N LEU A 292 -22.46 4.68 -20.74
CA LEU A 292 -22.43 3.82 -21.92
C LEU A 292 -21.49 4.41 -22.97
N SER A 293 -20.50 3.62 -23.38
CA SER A 293 -19.62 3.96 -24.49
C SER A 293 -20.36 3.95 -25.82
N ARG A 294 -19.86 4.72 -26.78
CA ARG A 294 -20.41 4.74 -28.13
C ARG A 294 -20.41 3.36 -28.77
N GLU A 295 -19.32 2.60 -28.59
CA GLU A 295 -19.16 1.26 -29.15
C GLU A 295 -20.19 0.29 -28.57
N PHE A 296 -20.38 0.29 -27.25
CA PHE A 296 -21.41 -0.52 -26.59
C PHE A 296 -22.81 -0.19 -27.15
N MET A 297 -23.14 1.09 -27.24
CA MET A 297 -24.43 1.53 -27.76
C MET A 297 -24.60 1.18 -29.25
N LYS A 298 -23.55 1.30 -30.06
CA LYS A 298 -23.58 0.99 -31.50
C LYS A 298 -23.84 -0.50 -31.74
N GLN A 299 -23.15 -1.38 -31.01
CA GLN A 299 -23.37 -2.82 -31.09
C GLN A 299 -24.81 -3.20 -30.76
N ARG A 300 -25.39 -2.58 -29.72
CA ARG A 300 -26.78 -2.79 -29.32
C ARG A 300 -27.76 -2.26 -30.35
N TRP A 301 -27.53 -1.06 -30.85
CA TRP A 301 -28.35 -0.46 -31.90
C TRP A 301 -28.36 -1.34 -33.16
N GLN A 302 -27.20 -1.84 -33.59
CA GLN A 302 -27.09 -2.73 -34.75
C GLN A 302 -27.79 -4.06 -34.53
N ALA A 303 -27.74 -4.63 -33.32
CA ALA A 303 -28.45 -5.85 -32.99
C ALA A 303 -29.99 -5.68 -33.09
N ALA A 304 -30.51 -4.54 -32.67
CA ALA A 304 -31.95 -4.25 -32.67
C ALA A 304 -32.47 -3.72 -34.03
N ASN A 305 -31.65 -2.96 -34.76
CA ASN A 305 -32.08 -2.17 -35.92
C ASN A 305 -31.31 -2.48 -37.22
N GLY A 306 -30.39 -3.45 -37.21
CA GLY A 306 -29.56 -3.81 -38.37
C GLY A 306 -28.69 -2.64 -38.85
N ASN A 307 -28.83 -2.27 -40.12
CA ASN A 307 -28.05 -1.21 -40.76
C ASN A 307 -28.68 0.19 -40.65
N ALA A 308 -29.66 0.40 -39.77
CA ALA A 308 -30.24 1.71 -39.57
C ALA A 308 -29.18 2.71 -39.07
N PRO A 309 -29.21 4.00 -39.48
CA PRO A 309 -28.27 5.00 -39.00
C PRO A 309 -28.28 5.11 -37.48
N PHE A 310 -27.10 5.16 -36.87
CA PHE A 310 -26.95 5.28 -35.41
C PHE A 310 -26.76 6.76 -35.06
N ALA A 311 -27.55 7.29 -34.11
CA ALA A 311 -27.58 8.72 -33.80
C ALA A 311 -26.21 9.30 -33.40
N TYR A 312 -25.36 8.47 -32.80
CA TYR A 312 -24.00 8.84 -32.37
C TYR A 312 -22.96 8.80 -33.49
N ASP A 313 -23.30 8.36 -34.71
CA ASP A 313 -22.38 8.47 -35.86
C ASP A 313 -22.07 9.94 -36.22
N VAL A 314 -22.83 10.90 -35.68
CA VAL A 314 -22.49 12.33 -35.78
C VAL A 314 -21.13 12.66 -35.15
N LEU A 315 -20.69 11.90 -34.15
CA LEU A 315 -19.38 12.12 -33.51
C LEU A 315 -18.20 11.88 -34.46
N ASP A 316 -18.38 11.07 -35.51
CA ASP A 316 -17.36 10.90 -36.56
C ASP A 316 -17.09 12.19 -37.34
N THR A 317 -18.05 13.13 -37.33
CA THR A 317 -17.94 14.42 -38.01
C THR A 317 -17.26 15.49 -37.16
N TYR A 318 -17.09 15.24 -35.86
CA TYR A 318 -16.44 16.18 -34.96
C TYR A 318 -14.94 16.17 -35.22
N ASP A 319 -14.34 17.33 -35.38
CA ASP A 319 -12.90 17.49 -35.46
C ASP A 319 -12.28 17.61 -34.06
N GLU A 320 -10.96 17.79 -34.02
CA GLU A 320 -10.21 17.99 -32.77
C GLU A 320 -10.73 19.21 -31.98
N PHE A 321 -11.07 20.29 -32.68
CA PHE A 321 -11.60 21.51 -32.06
C PHE A 321 -12.91 21.26 -31.30
N ALA A 322 -13.84 20.49 -31.87
CA ALA A 322 -15.08 20.13 -31.18
C ALA A 322 -14.85 19.30 -29.90
N TRP A 323 -13.80 18.48 -29.86
CA TRP A 323 -13.41 17.73 -28.67
C TRP A 323 -12.79 18.64 -27.60
N GLU A 324 -11.87 19.52 -28.01
CA GLU A 324 -11.27 20.53 -27.11
C GLU A 324 -12.33 21.46 -26.52
N GLU A 325 -13.23 21.98 -27.35
CA GLU A 325 -14.33 22.85 -26.92
C GLU A 325 -15.22 22.14 -25.89
N ARG A 326 -15.56 20.87 -26.13
CA ARG A 326 -16.36 20.08 -25.20
C ARG A 326 -15.64 19.82 -23.89
N LEU A 327 -14.35 19.49 -23.95
CA LEU A 327 -13.53 19.26 -22.76
C LEU A 327 -13.46 20.53 -21.90
N GLU A 328 -13.17 21.68 -22.51
CA GLU A 328 -13.11 22.99 -21.86
C GLU A 328 -14.48 23.43 -21.33
N GLU A 329 -15.58 23.15 -22.04
CA GLU A 329 -16.94 23.43 -21.58
C GLU A 329 -17.22 22.70 -20.26
N LEU A 330 -17.00 21.38 -20.23
CA LEU A 330 -17.25 20.55 -19.05
C LEU A 330 -16.32 20.92 -17.89
N ALA A 331 -15.05 21.23 -18.17
CA ALA A 331 -14.04 21.56 -17.18
C ALA A 331 -13.97 23.04 -16.80
N SER A 332 -14.80 23.91 -17.40
CA SER A 332 -14.72 25.38 -17.24
C SER A 332 -14.79 25.89 -15.78
N HIS A 333 -15.40 25.10 -14.90
CA HIS A 333 -15.54 25.38 -13.47
C HIS A 333 -14.62 24.54 -12.58
N GLN A 334 -13.78 23.68 -13.16
CA GLN A 334 -12.86 22.85 -12.40
C GLN A 334 -11.82 23.73 -11.69
N GLN A 335 -11.56 23.39 -10.43
CA GLN A 335 -10.60 24.05 -9.55
C GLN A 335 -9.74 23.00 -8.86
N TRP A 336 -8.52 23.40 -8.48
CA TRP A 336 -7.54 22.53 -7.86
C TRP A 336 -7.12 23.07 -6.49
N ALA A 337 -6.83 22.21 -5.53
CA ALA A 337 -6.30 22.62 -4.23
C ALA A 337 -5.13 21.74 -3.80
N LEU A 338 -4.17 22.34 -3.09
CA LEU A 338 -3.11 21.62 -2.42
C LEU A 338 -3.46 21.45 -0.94
N LEU A 339 -3.63 20.22 -0.46
CA LEU A 339 -3.89 19.94 0.95
C LEU A 339 -2.93 18.90 1.53
N PRO A 340 -2.55 19.04 2.82
CA PRO A 340 -1.82 17.98 3.51
C PRO A 340 -2.65 16.69 3.58
N PRO A 341 -1.98 15.53 3.67
CA PRO A 341 -2.67 14.26 3.87
C PRO A 341 -3.49 14.30 5.16
N ASP A 342 -4.68 13.70 5.15
CA ASP A 342 -5.31 13.28 6.41
C ASP A 342 -4.55 12.09 6.97
N ASP A 343 -4.48 12.00 8.30
CA ASP A 343 -3.92 10.84 9.02
C ASP A 343 -4.56 9.51 8.53
N ASP A 344 -5.86 9.53 8.19
CA ASP A 344 -6.61 8.37 7.68
C ASP A 344 -6.48 8.14 6.16
N GLN A 345 -6.08 9.17 5.40
CA GLN A 345 -5.95 9.12 3.93
C GLN A 345 -4.50 9.24 3.44
N ALA A 346 -3.51 8.91 4.28
CA ALA A 346 -2.09 8.92 3.90
C ALA A 346 -1.74 8.05 2.67
N GLY A 347 -2.68 7.23 2.16
CA GLY A 347 -2.54 6.49 0.90
C GLY A 347 -3.27 7.10 -0.32
N ASN A 348 -4.18 8.06 -0.14
CA ASN A 348 -4.87 8.72 -1.24
C ASN A 348 -4.00 9.83 -1.81
N GLN A 349 -3.92 9.86 -3.14
CA GLN A 349 -2.99 10.74 -3.87
C GLN A 349 -3.67 12.06 -4.25
N GLY A 350 -4.96 11.99 -4.50
CA GLY A 350 -5.87 13.11 -4.61
C GLY A 350 -7.27 12.69 -4.15
N THR A 351 -8.19 13.63 -4.19
CA THR A 351 -9.62 13.35 -4.05
C THR A 351 -10.42 14.44 -4.76
N THR A 352 -11.50 14.05 -5.41
CA THR A 352 -12.52 14.97 -5.90
C THR A 352 -13.61 15.12 -4.84
N ASP A 353 -13.65 16.27 -4.16
CA ASP A 353 -14.55 16.45 -3.02
C ASP A 353 -15.81 17.22 -3.44
N ALA A 354 -16.94 16.51 -3.54
CA ALA A 354 -18.24 17.09 -3.83
C ALA A 354 -18.69 18.10 -2.76
N SER A 355 -18.21 17.97 -1.51
CA SER A 355 -18.49 18.94 -0.43
C SER A 355 -17.71 20.24 -0.57
N MET A 356 -16.66 20.25 -1.40
CA MET A 356 -15.86 21.43 -1.72
C MET A 356 -16.21 22.03 -3.09
N ASP A 357 -17.49 22.02 -3.47
CA ASP A 357 -17.98 22.46 -4.78
C ASP A 357 -17.33 21.72 -5.98
N GLY A 358 -16.85 20.49 -5.78
CA GLY A 358 -16.15 19.72 -6.82
C GLY A 358 -14.69 20.15 -7.06
N ILE A 359 -14.06 20.83 -6.10
CA ILE A 359 -12.61 21.07 -6.11
C ILE A 359 -11.88 19.72 -6.08
N ILE A 360 -10.89 19.56 -6.97
CA ILE A 360 -9.96 18.44 -6.91
C ILE A 360 -8.82 18.81 -5.97
N VAL A 361 -8.62 17.99 -4.95
CA VAL A 361 -7.55 18.14 -3.97
C VAL A 361 -6.39 17.23 -4.34
N LEU A 362 -5.20 17.79 -4.49
CA LEU A 362 -3.95 17.03 -4.55
C LEU A 362 -3.28 16.97 -3.19
N ASN A 363 -2.88 15.77 -2.79
CA ASN A 363 -2.19 15.53 -1.54
C ASN A 363 -0.73 16.02 -1.62
N THR A 364 -0.33 16.90 -0.70
CA THR A 364 1.01 17.50 -0.71
C THR A 364 2.13 16.56 -0.27
N ALA A 365 1.83 15.35 0.24
CA ALA A 365 2.85 14.39 0.69
C ALA A 365 3.88 14.04 -0.39
N ARG A 366 3.45 13.89 -1.66
CA ARG A 366 4.35 13.63 -2.79
C ARG A 366 5.16 14.84 -3.20
N LEU A 367 4.53 16.02 -3.22
CA LEU A 367 5.24 17.28 -3.45
C LEU A 367 6.31 17.47 -2.38
N LYS A 368 5.98 17.27 -1.11
CA LYS A 368 6.92 17.30 0.01
C LYS A 368 8.09 16.33 -0.18
N THR A 369 7.80 15.10 -0.57
CA THR A 369 8.83 14.09 -0.85
C THR A 369 9.72 14.53 -2.01
N CYS A 370 9.12 15.00 -3.11
CA CYS A 370 9.84 15.45 -4.28
C CYS A 370 10.66 16.73 -4.05
N LEU A 371 10.27 17.57 -3.09
CA LEU A 371 11.01 18.77 -2.67
C LEU A 371 12.12 18.48 -1.65
N SER A 372 12.07 17.35 -0.97
CA SER A 372 13.13 16.94 -0.05
C SER A 372 14.40 16.54 -0.82
N THR A 373 15.53 16.41 -0.12
CA THR A 373 16.80 15.91 -0.70
C THR A 373 16.91 14.38 -0.63
N GLU A 374 15.90 13.72 -0.09
CA GLU A 374 15.92 12.29 0.20
C GLU A 374 15.75 11.41 -1.04
N PRO A 375 14.77 11.63 -1.93
CA PRO A 375 14.55 10.71 -3.04
C PRO A 375 15.72 10.75 -4.02
N THR A 376 16.01 9.59 -4.60
CA THR A 376 16.94 9.44 -5.71
C THR A 376 16.37 10.09 -6.98
N PHE A 377 17.17 10.13 -8.04
CA PHE A 377 16.72 10.74 -9.28
C PHE A 377 15.57 9.93 -9.92
N ALA A 378 15.65 8.60 -9.90
CA ALA A 378 14.60 7.72 -10.39
C ALA A 378 13.29 7.88 -9.61
N GLU A 379 13.38 7.99 -8.29
CA GLU A 379 12.22 8.20 -7.42
C GLU A 379 11.55 9.55 -7.69
N ARG A 380 12.32 10.62 -7.96
CA ARG A 380 11.76 11.93 -8.37
C ARG A 380 11.00 11.83 -9.68
N CYS A 381 11.55 11.18 -10.70
CA CYS A 381 10.86 10.96 -11.97
C CYS A 381 9.54 10.20 -11.76
N SER A 382 9.57 9.13 -10.96
CA SER A 382 8.37 8.37 -10.60
C SER A 382 7.33 9.22 -9.87
N LEU A 383 7.75 10.05 -8.91
CA LEU A 383 6.85 10.97 -8.19
C LEU A 383 6.18 11.97 -9.14
N ILE A 384 6.92 12.59 -10.06
CA ILE A 384 6.37 13.53 -11.05
C ILE A 384 5.33 12.85 -11.93
N VAL A 385 5.65 11.67 -12.50
CA VAL A 385 4.71 10.92 -13.33
C VAL A 385 3.47 10.52 -12.54
N THR A 386 3.62 10.09 -11.28
CA THR A 386 2.46 9.73 -10.45
C THR A 386 1.58 10.91 -10.09
N MET A 387 2.14 12.12 -9.97
CA MET A 387 1.34 13.32 -9.75
C MET A 387 0.56 13.70 -11.01
N ALA A 388 1.15 13.55 -12.20
CA ALA A 388 0.44 13.74 -13.46
C ALA A 388 -0.69 12.73 -13.65
N ASP A 389 -0.43 11.46 -13.33
CA ASP A 389 -1.43 10.39 -13.28
C ASP A 389 -2.58 10.72 -12.32
N THR A 390 -2.27 11.18 -11.09
CA THR A 390 -3.30 11.64 -10.15
C THR A 390 -4.12 12.81 -10.69
N ILE A 391 -3.50 13.79 -11.37
CA ILE A 391 -4.22 14.90 -12.01
C ILE A 391 -5.21 14.35 -13.04
N VAL A 392 -4.77 13.45 -13.92
CA VAL A 392 -5.63 12.84 -14.96
C VAL A 392 -6.73 11.97 -14.33
N HIS A 393 -6.41 11.19 -13.30
CA HIS A 393 -7.34 10.35 -12.55
C HIS A 393 -8.47 11.16 -11.94
N GLU A 394 -8.14 12.15 -11.10
CA GLU A 394 -9.15 12.96 -10.41
C GLU A 394 -9.93 13.85 -11.38
N PHE A 395 -9.29 14.25 -12.48
CA PHE A 395 -9.98 14.97 -13.53
C PHE A 395 -11.08 14.14 -14.20
N ALA A 396 -10.93 12.82 -14.31
CA ALA A 396 -11.98 11.93 -14.80
C ALA A 396 -13.23 11.98 -13.91
N HIS A 397 -13.02 11.96 -12.58
CA HIS A 397 -14.08 12.11 -11.58
C HIS A 397 -14.77 13.46 -11.72
N GLY A 398 -13.98 14.53 -11.79
CA GLY A 398 -14.45 15.90 -12.02
C GLY A 398 -15.32 16.02 -13.28
N LEU A 399 -14.85 15.50 -14.43
CA LEU A 399 -15.60 15.54 -15.68
C LEU A 399 -16.95 14.84 -15.57
N VAL A 400 -16.98 13.63 -15.02
CA VAL A 400 -18.24 12.88 -14.88
C VAL A 400 -19.20 13.57 -13.92
N TYR A 401 -18.69 14.13 -12.83
CA TYR A 401 -19.49 14.95 -11.93
C TYR A 401 -20.11 16.16 -12.64
N GLN A 402 -19.34 16.87 -13.47
CA GLN A 402 -19.83 17.99 -14.27
C GLN A 402 -20.89 17.56 -15.28
N ARG A 403 -20.68 16.44 -15.97
CA ARG A 403 -21.68 15.89 -16.90
C ARG A 403 -22.97 15.53 -16.20
N ILE A 404 -22.87 14.80 -15.11
CA ILE A 404 -24.01 14.40 -14.30
C ILE A 404 -24.80 15.64 -13.83
N SER A 405 -24.12 16.68 -13.37
CA SER A 405 -24.78 17.87 -12.81
C SER A 405 -25.29 18.87 -13.85
N ARG A 406 -24.72 18.89 -15.07
CA ARG A 406 -24.95 19.99 -16.04
C ARG A 406 -25.34 19.54 -17.45
N ASP A 407 -25.08 18.31 -17.86
CA ASP A 407 -25.53 17.87 -19.18
C ASP A 407 -27.05 17.89 -19.25
N THR A 408 -27.57 18.57 -20.26
CA THR A 408 -29.00 18.63 -20.59
C THR A 408 -29.28 18.09 -21.98
N ASN A 409 -28.24 17.68 -22.71
CA ASN A 409 -28.39 17.12 -24.04
C ASN A 409 -28.96 15.69 -23.93
N PRO A 410 -30.19 15.45 -24.43
CA PRO A 410 -30.83 14.13 -24.34
C PRO A 410 -30.11 13.05 -25.15
N LEU A 411 -29.19 13.44 -26.06
CA LEU A 411 -28.30 12.48 -26.69
C LEU A 411 -27.43 11.83 -25.62
N PHE A 412 -26.83 12.63 -24.72
CA PHE A 412 -25.76 12.24 -23.81
C PHE A 412 -26.22 11.87 -22.40
N THR A 413 -27.45 12.19 -22.01
CA THR A 413 -27.98 11.82 -20.69
C THR A 413 -29.50 11.63 -20.71
N ASP A 414 -29.98 10.59 -20.03
CA ASP A 414 -31.40 10.42 -19.70
C ASP A 414 -31.71 10.89 -18.26
N LEU A 415 -30.70 11.32 -17.52
CA LEU A 415 -30.89 11.75 -16.14
C LEU A 415 -31.68 13.05 -16.10
N LEU A 416 -32.67 13.13 -15.21
CA LEU A 416 -33.34 14.39 -14.92
C LEU A 416 -32.34 15.33 -14.22
N PRO A 417 -32.30 16.62 -14.57
CA PRO A 417 -31.41 17.58 -13.91
C PRO A 417 -31.68 17.63 -12.40
N TYR A 418 -30.59 17.73 -11.63
CA TYR A 418 -30.57 17.56 -10.17
C TYR A 418 -31.59 18.45 -9.42
N SER A 419 -32.29 17.85 -8.44
CA SER A 419 -32.97 18.61 -7.38
C SER A 419 -31.95 19.02 -6.31
N PRO A 420 -31.90 20.29 -5.83
CA PRO A 420 -30.94 20.79 -4.84
C PRO A 420 -30.82 19.99 -3.52
N ASP A 421 -31.80 19.14 -3.19
CA ASP A 421 -31.86 18.39 -1.93
C ASP A 421 -30.91 17.17 -1.86
N TRP A 422 -30.12 16.91 -2.90
CA TRP A 422 -29.27 15.72 -3.05
C TRP A 422 -28.10 15.62 -2.05
N MET A 423 -27.63 16.73 -1.45
CA MET A 423 -26.65 16.68 -0.36
C MET A 423 -27.12 15.84 0.85
N GLN A 424 -28.41 15.51 0.90
CA GLN A 424 -29.01 14.68 1.95
C GLN A 424 -28.92 13.16 1.66
N PHE A 425 -28.55 12.72 0.45
CA PHE A 425 -28.53 11.31 0.05
C PHE A 425 -27.18 10.90 -0.58
N PRO A 426 -26.22 10.43 0.23
CA PRO A 426 -24.89 10.00 -0.22
C PRO A 426 -24.93 8.93 -1.33
N GLU A 427 -25.96 8.08 -1.32
CA GLU A 427 -26.18 7.00 -2.29
C GLU A 427 -26.39 7.54 -3.73
N MET A 428 -26.93 8.75 -3.87
CA MET A 428 -27.12 9.43 -5.15
C MET A 428 -25.81 10.03 -5.72
N ASN A 429 -24.74 10.10 -4.93
CA ASN A 429 -23.42 10.60 -5.37
C ASN A 429 -22.54 9.52 -5.98
N SER A 430 -23.08 8.33 -6.19
CA SER A 430 -22.33 7.27 -6.85
C SER A 430 -21.94 7.66 -8.27
N GLU A 431 -20.66 7.45 -8.58
CA GLU A 431 -20.14 7.45 -9.94
C GLU A 431 -20.83 6.38 -10.79
N PRO A 432 -20.92 6.59 -12.12
CA PRO A 432 -21.48 5.61 -13.02
C PRO A 432 -20.53 4.44 -13.24
N PHE A 433 -21.10 3.26 -13.44
CA PHE A 433 -20.36 2.11 -13.96
C PHE A 433 -20.14 2.30 -15.48
N VAL A 434 -18.94 2.05 -15.99
CA VAL A 434 -18.69 2.07 -17.44
C VAL A 434 -19.19 0.78 -18.06
N ASP A 435 -20.12 0.86 -19.02
CA ASP A 435 -20.65 -0.30 -19.76
C ASP A 435 -21.08 -1.50 -18.88
N TYR A 436 -21.74 -1.21 -17.76
CA TYR A 436 -22.16 -2.21 -16.76
C TYR A 436 -21.01 -2.99 -16.10
N GLY A 437 -19.82 -2.38 -16.05
CA GLY A 437 -18.64 -2.95 -15.41
C GLY A 437 -18.83 -3.25 -13.92
N PHE A 438 -17.83 -3.90 -13.34
CA PHE A 438 -17.89 -4.41 -11.97
C PHE A 438 -17.78 -3.32 -10.88
N GLN A 439 -17.05 -2.24 -11.14
CA GLN A 439 -16.72 -1.25 -10.12
C GLN A 439 -16.92 0.17 -10.66
N SER A 440 -17.52 1.05 -9.86
CA SER A 440 -17.78 2.44 -10.21
C SER A 440 -16.66 3.34 -9.67
N GLU A 441 -15.55 3.41 -10.40
CA GLU A 441 -14.43 4.31 -10.11
C GLU A 441 -13.85 4.80 -11.45
N MET A 442 -14.15 6.05 -11.81
CA MET A 442 -13.89 6.57 -13.15
C MET A 442 -12.40 6.81 -13.41
N GLY A 443 -11.67 7.28 -12.40
CA GLY A 443 -10.24 7.54 -12.50
C GLY A 443 -9.44 6.28 -12.83
N TYR A 444 -9.68 5.17 -12.14
CA TYR A 444 -9.04 3.89 -12.44
C TYR A 444 -9.50 3.28 -13.76
N ALA A 445 -10.77 3.49 -14.14
CA ALA A 445 -11.23 3.08 -15.47
C ALA A 445 -10.49 3.84 -16.59
N LEU A 446 -10.25 5.15 -16.40
CA LEU A 446 -9.45 5.97 -17.31
C LEU A 446 -7.99 5.51 -17.34
N GLU A 447 -7.35 5.33 -16.18
CA GLU A 447 -5.98 4.82 -16.07
C GLU A 447 -5.83 3.47 -16.79
N ALA A 448 -6.79 2.57 -16.59
CA ALA A 448 -6.79 1.25 -17.22
C ALA A 448 -6.81 1.35 -18.75
N ALA A 449 -7.61 2.28 -19.29
CA ALA A 449 -7.72 2.48 -20.73
C ALA A 449 -6.45 3.12 -21.33
N ILE A 450 -5.82 4.06 -20.62
CA ILE A 450 -4.65 4.82 -21.11
C ILE A 450 -3.35 4.03 -20.87
N PHE A 451 -3.12 3.59 -19.64
CA PHE A 451 -1.87 2.99 -19.17
C PHE A 451 -1.90 1.46 -19.15
N GLY A 452 -3.03 0.84 -19.49
CA GLY A 452 -3.19 -0.63 -19.50
C GLY A 452 -3.37 -1.22 -18.08
N GLY A 453 -3.65 -0.37 -17.10
CA GLY A 453 -3.87 -0.73 -15.70
C GLY A 453 -3.76 0.50 -14.80
N ALA A 454 -4.12 0.34 -13.54
CA ALA A 454 -4.08 1.42 -12.57
C ALA A 454 -2.66 1.63 -12.02
N ILE A 455 -2.17 2.86 -12.06
CA ILE A 455 -0.81 3.22 -11.64
C ILE A 455 -0.81 3.46 -10.13
N ARG A 456 0.17 2.88 -9.44
CA ARG A 456 0.24 2.90 -7.98
C ARG A 456 1.67 3.04 -7.51
N THR A 457 1.85 3.83 -6.46
CA THR A 457 3.14 3.99 -5.80
C THR A 457 3.21 3.12 -4.56
N ILE A 458 4.35 2.46 -4.42
CA ILE A 458 4.81 1.91 -3.15
C ILE A 458 5.54 3.04 -2.44
N ALA A 459 4.97 3.55 -1.35
CA ALA A 459 5.64 4.54 -0.51
C ALA A 459 5.63 4.06 0.93
N MET A 460 6.79 4.13 1.58
CA MET A 460 6.88 3.94 3.03
C MET A 460 6.13 5.08 3.71
N ARG A 461 5.12 4.75 4.51
CA ARG A 461 4.40 5.73 5.33
C ARG A 461 5.31 6.17 6.48
N GLY A 462 5.49 7.48 6.65
CA GLY A 462 6.30 8.11 7.70
C GLY A 462 6.67 9.55 7.33
N GLU A 463 7.27 10.29 8.27
CA GLU A 463 7.78 11.66 8.01
C GLU A 463 8.87 11.70 6.93
N HIS A 464 9.51 10.56 6.67
CA HIS A 464 10.56 10.36 5.68
C HIS A 464 10.19 9.19 4.77
N VAL A 465 9.97 9.46 3.47
CA VAL A 465 9.73 8.40 2.48
C VAL A 465 11.08 7.80 2.10
N SER A 466 11.39 6.62 2.61
CA SER A 466 12.70 5.99 2.40
C SER A 466 12.83 5.20 1.09
N MET A 467 11.72 4.76 0.48
CA MET A 467 11.72 4.05 -0.82
C MET A 467 10.45 4.36 -1.61
N VAL A 468 10.63 4.69 -2.89
CA VAL A 468 9.54 4.88 -3.87
C VAL A 468 9.68 3.86 -4.99
N GLY A 469 8.69 2.98 -5.11
CA GLY A 469 8.54 2.07 -6.25
C GLY A 469 7.24 2.35 -6.98
N LEU A 470 7.22 2.13 -8.30
CA LEU A 470 6.01 2.28 -9.10
C LEU A 470 5.56 0.92 -9.61
N TYR A 471 4.26 0.67 -9.57
CA TYR A 471 3.66 -0.52 -10.17
C TYR A 471 2.34 -0.20 -10.86
N LYS A 472 2.00 -0.98 -11.86
CA LYS A 472 0.71 -1.02 -12.53
C LYS A 472 -0.07 -2.22 -12.00
N ARG A 473 -1.36 -2.08 -11.72
CA ARG A 473 -2.25 -3.19 -11.33
C ARG A 473 -3.39 -3.32 -12.31
N SER A 474 -3.80 -4.54 -12.64
CA SER A 474 -4.97 -4.79 -13.47
C SER A 474 -6.21 -4.14 -12.83
N TRP A 475 -7.03 -3.51 -13.67
CA TRP A 475 -8.33 -2.99 -13.30
C TRP A 475 -9.42 -3.82 -14.01
N PRO A 476 -10.50 -4.20 -13.32
CA PRO A 476 -10.85 -3.83 -11.94
C PRO A 476 -10.17 -4.65 -10.83
N PHE A 477 -10.30 -4.17 -9.58
CA PHE A 477 -9.70 -4.83 -8.41
C PHE A 477 -10.64 -5.85 -7.76
N ALA A 478 -10.75 -7.06 -8.32
CA ALA A 478 -11.61 -8.12 -7.79
C ALA A 478 -11.37 -8.39 -6.28
N GLY A 479 -10.10 -8.35 -5.84
CA GLY A 479 -9.69 -8.56 -4.45
C GLY A 479 -10.06 -7.46 -3.44
N TYR A 480 -10.63 -6.34 -3.88
CA TYR A 480 -10.85 -5.16 -3.03
C TYR A 480 -12.34 -4.95 -2.76
N GLN A 481 -12.87 -5.64 -1.76
CA GLN A 481 -14.32 -5.67 -1.46
C GLN A 481 -14.85 -4.47 -0.63
N GLY A 482 -14.00 -3.47 -0.36
CA GLY A 482 -14.38 -2.30 0.45
C GLY A 482 -15.12 -1.24 -0.37
N VAL A 483 -16.44 -1.14 -0.16
CA VAL A 483 -17.36 -0.18 -0.81
C VAL A 483 -16.99 1.30 -0.54
N GLY A 484 -16.18 1.58 0.50
CA GLY A 484 -15.94 2.94 1.00
C GLY A 484 -14.64 3.64 0.56
N SER A 485 -13.76 3.04 -0.26
CA SER A 485 -12.51 3.74 -0.67
C SER A 485 -12.17 3.70 -2.15
N LEU A 486 -12.85 2.89 -2.96
CA LEU A 486 -12.61 2.78 -4.40
C LEU A 486 -13.93 2.76 -5.20
N GLY A 487 -15.02 3.30 -4.64
CA GLY A 487 -16.35 3.28 -5.25
C GLY A 487 -17.18 2.01 -4.99
N ASN A 488 -18.37 1.95 -5.59
CA ASN A 488 -19.33 0.87 -5.38
C ASN A 488 -18.99 -0.38 -6.19
N VAL A 489 -19.34 -1.54 -5.64
CA VAL A 489 -18.94 -2.85 -6.17
C VAL A 489 -20.16 -3.71 -6.53
N ALA A 490 -20.19 -4.17 -7.78
CA ALA A 490 -21.19 -5.06 -8.31
C ALA A 490 -20.83 -6.52 -8.00
N LYS A 491 -20.97 -6.95 -6.72
CA LYS A 491 -20.39 -8.20 -6.18
C LYS A 491 -20.71 -9.49 -6.95
N SER A 492 -21.84 -9.56 -7.64
CA SER A 492 -22.25 -10.73 -8.42
C SER A 492 -21.74 -10.72 -9.86
N HIS A 493 -21.00 -9.68 -10.28
CA HIS A 493 -20.53 -9.51 -11.65
C HIS A 493 -19.56 -10.65 -12.03
N PRO A 494 -19.55 -11.13 -13.30
CA PRO A 494 -18.63 -12.18 -13.74
C PRO A 494 -17.14 -11.91 -13.47
N ALA A 495 -16.74 -10.64 -13.40
CA ALA A 495 -15.38 -10.22 -13.03
C ALA A 495 -15.01 -10.49 -11.55
N CYS A 496 -15.96 -10.94 -10.72
CA CYS A 496 -15.73 -11.38 -9.33
C CYS A 496 -15.73 -12.90 -9.19
N GLN A 497 -15.63 -13.64 -10.29
CA GLN A 497 -15.59 -15.09 -10.20
C GLN A 497 -14.23 -15.56 -9.67
N ASP A 498 -14.24 -16.66 -8.92
CA ASP A 498 -13.02 -17.32 -8.49
C ASP A 498 -12.14 -17.66 -9.70
N GLY A 499 -10.85 -17.37 -9.58
CA GLY A 499 -9.87 -17.59 -10.64
C GLY A 499 -9.65 -16.39 -11.57
N MET A 500 -10.43 -15.30 -11.46
CA MET A 500 -10.15 -14.06 -12.22
C MET A 500 -8.76 -13.54 -11.87
N GLU A 501 -7.93 -13.28 -12.88
CA GLU A 501 -6.53 -12.93 -12.67
C GLU A 501 -6.39 -11.45 -12.26
N ASP A 502 -5.64 -11.22 -11.17
CA ASP A 502 -5.22 -9.90 -10.71
C ASP A 502 -3.70 -9.78 -10.90
N THR A 503 -3.32 -8.97 -11.88
CA THR A 503 -1.92 -8.82 -12.31
C THR A 503 -1.33 -7.55 -11.72
N MET A 504 -0.09 -7.63 -11.26
CA MET A 504 0.71 -6.50 -10.79
C MET A 504 2.04 -6.47 -11.53
N THR A 505 2.38 -5.35 -12.17
CA THR A 505 3.64 -5.16 -12.90
C THR A 505 4.47 -4.05 -12.26
N LEU A 506 5.74 -4.30 -11.96
CA LEU A 506 6.67 -3.22 -11.58
C LEU A 506 7.00 -2.35 -12.79
N LEU A 507 6.89 -1.04 -12.60
CA LEU A 507 7.21 -0.05 -13.63
C LEU A 507 8.66 0.40 -13.48
N SER A 508 9.40 0.36 -14.58
CA SER A 508 10.79 0.78 -14.60
C SER A 508 10.93 2.30 -14.66
N SER A 509 12.03 2.79 -14.10
CA SER A 509 12.46 4.19 -14.24
C SER A 509 12.74 4.58 -15.69
N LEU A 510 12.98 3.61 -16.59
CA LEU A 510 13.01 3.87 -18.03
C LEU A 510 11.63 4.26 -18.55
N TRP A 511 10.54 3.68 -18.06
CA TRP A 511 9.21 4.13 -18.47
C TRP A 511 8.93 5.55 -17.97
N THR A 512 9.22 5.85 -16.70
CA THR A 512 8.95 7.19 -16.13
C THR A 512 9.80 8.29 -16.77
N SER A 513 11.10 8.06 -16.99
CA SER A 513 11.96 9.00 -17.73
C SER A 513 11.57 9.15 -19.20
N GLY A 514 11.05 8.09 -19.82
CA GLY A 514 10.49 8.15 -21.18
C GLY A 514 9.27 9.06 -21.26
N MET A 515 8.31 8.91 -20.34
CA MET A 515 7.14 9.79 -20.25
C MET A 515 7.54 11.25 -20.02
N LEU A 516 8.63 11.50 -19.30
CA LEU A 516 9.16 12.83 -19.04
C LEU A 516 10.10 13.37 -20.12
N SER A 517 10.27 12.68 -21.25
CA SER A 517 11.19 13.10 -22.30
C SER A 517 10.54 13.86 -23.44
N GLU A 518 11.16 14.95 -23.87
CA GLU A 518 10.71 15.64 -25.09
C GLU A 518 10.85 14.74 -26.33
N GLU A 519 11.84 13.83 -26.36
CA GLU A 519 12.00 12.85 -27.45
C GLU A 519 10.74 11.98 -27.61
N PHE A 520 10.18 11.45 -26.52
CA PHE A 520 8.95 10.66 -26.59
C PHE A 520 7.79 11.46 -27.20
N TRP A 521 7.57 12.70 -26.73
CA TRP A 521 6.43 13.51 -27.15
C TRP A 521 6.57 14.09 -28.57
N SER A 522 7.79 14.40 -29.00
CA SER A 522 8.08 14.91 -30.35
C SER A 522 8.30 13.81 -31.41
N ASN A 523 8.37 12.53 -31.00
CA ASN A 523 8.62 11.43 -31.92
C ASN A 523 7.42 11.17 -32.86
N GLY A 524 7.54 11.67 -34.10
CA GLY A 524 6.55 11.46 -35.17
C GLY A 524 6.47 10.02 -35.70
N ALA A 525 7.37 9.11 -35.30
CA ALA A 525 7.25 7.69 -35.61
C ALA A 525 6.20 6.97 -34.74
N ILE A 526 5.69 7.64 -33.69
CA ILE A 526 4.60 7.15 -32.86
C ILE A 526 3.35 7.96 -33.21
N PRO A 527 2.54 7.50 -34.18
CA PRO A 527 1.42 8.29 -34.72
C PRO A 527 0.25 8.44 -33.75
N ARG A 528 0.06 7.50 -32.81
CA ARG A 528 -0.94 7.56 -31.74
C ARG A 528 -0.30 7.12 -30.42
N LYS A 529 0.03 8.06 -29.56
CA LYS A 529 0.67 7.85 -28.25
C LYS A 529 -0.23 7.07 -27.29
N SER A 530 -1.54 7.31 -27.35
CA SER A 530 -2.52 6.62 -26.52
C SER A 530 -2.77 5.16 -26.95
N ASP A 531 -2.36 4.75 -28.15
CA ASP A 531 -2.44 3.37 -28.63
C ASP A 531 -1.30 2.50 -28.08
N GLY A 532 -1.27 2.31 -26.76
CA GLY A 532 -0.34 1.39 -26.12
C GLY A 532 1.07 1.95 -25.84
N PHE A 533 1.44 3.12 -26.37
CA PHE A 533 2.77 3.71 -26.12
C PHE A 533 2.89 4.40 -24.77
N PHE A 534 1.78 4.79 -24.14
CA PHE A 534 1.75 5.12 -22.72
C PHE A 534 1.90 3.89 -21.83
N GLN A 535 1.64 2.70 -22.35
CA GLN A 535 1.69 1.46 -21.57
C GLN A 535 3.14 0.99 -21.43
N SER A 536 3.48 0.54 -20.23
CA SER A 536 4.75 -0.16 -19.99
C SER A 536 4.68 -1.59 -20.50
N ILE A 537 5.81 -2.10 -21.00
CA ILE A 537 5.98 -3.53 -21.24
C ILE A 537 6.03 -4.26 -19.89
N ASP A 538 5.18 -5.28 -19.74
CA ASP A 538 4.98 -6.00 -18.47
C ASP A 538 6.09 -7.01 -18.15
N CYS A 539 7.34 -6.55 -18.05
CA CYS A 539 8.51 -7.41 -17.87
C CYS A 539 8.59 -8.05 -16.47
N PHE A 540 8.12 -7.37 -15.44
CA PHE A 540 8.28 -7.77 -14.03
C PHE A 540 6.89 -7.93 -13.39
N ARG A 541 6.29 -9.10 -13.53
CA ARG A 541 4.86 -9.33 -13.25
C ARG A 541 4.61 -10.34 -12.13
N SER A 542 3.58 -10.09 -11.35
CA SER A 542 2.99 -11.02 -10.38
C SER A 542 1.54 -11.26 -10.79
N GLU A 543 1.18 -12.51 -10.99
CA GLU A 543 -0.18 -12.93 -11.36
C GLU A 543 -0.82 -13.64 -10.16
N HIS A 544 -2.04 -13.27 -9.82
CA HIS A 544 -2.72 -13.82 -8.66
C HIS A 544 -4.20 -14.11 -8.97
N PRO A 545 -4.66 -15.37 -8.90
CA PRO A 545 -6.07 -15.67 -9.07
C PRO A 545 -6.86 -15.13 -7.88
N TYR A 546 -7.90 -14.37 -8.16
CA TYR A 546 -8.86 -13.92 -7.17
C TYR A 546 -9.60 -15.11 -6.55
N VAL A 547 -9.77 -15.10 -5.22
CA VAL A 547 -10.51 -16.11 -4.46
C VAL A 547 -11.53 -15.39 -3.58
N ALA A 548 -12.80 -15.51 -3.91
CA ALA A 548 -13.91 -14.77 -3.28
C ALA A 548 -14.12 -15.15 -1.81
N ALA A 549 -13.79 -16.40 -1.43
CA ALA A 549 -13.95 -16.90 -0.07
C ALA A 549 -12.93 -16.30 0.92
N THR A 550 -11.76 -15.90 0.44
CA THR A 550 -10.70 -15.35 1.28
C THR A 550 -10.77 -13.83 1.26
N HIS A 551 -11.45 -13.25 2.26
CA HIS A 551 -11.34 -11.82 2.57
C HIS A 551 -9.95 -11.44 3.08
N SER A 552 -9.06 -12.42 3.25
CA SER A 552 -7.72 -12.21 3.74
C SER A 552 -6.84 -11.62 2.65
N TYR A 553 -5.97 -10.72 3.09
CA TYR A 553 -4.75 -10.29 2.43
C TYR A 553 -3.87 -11.50 2.08
N MET A 554 -4.30 -12.36 1.15
CA MET A 554 -3.48 -13.45 0.66
C MET A 554 -2.20 -12.81 0.15
N SER A 555 -1.07 -13.34 0.61
CA SER A 555 0.23 -12.92 0.15
C SER A 555 0.27 -13.13 -1.36
N ARG A 556 0.20 -12.03 -2.11
CA ARG A 556 0.53 -12.06 -3.54
C ARG A 556 1.90 -12.70 -3.73
N PRO A 557 2.13 -13.45 -4.80
CA PRO A 557 3.49 -13.84 -5.12
C PRO A 557 4.35 -12.60 -5.37
N GLU A 558 5.65 -12.70 -5.12
CA GLU A 558 6.60 -11.66 -5.50
C GLU A 558 6.58 -11.52 -7.04
N PRO A 559 6.76 -10.31 -7.61
CA PRO A 559 6.92 -10.16 -9.05
C PRO A 559 8.04 -11.05 -9.59
N THR A 560 7.80 -11.64 -10.75
CA THR A 560 8.76 -12.49 -11.46
C THR A 560 9.04 -11.91 -12.84
N LEU A 561 10.19 -12.27 -13.40
CA LEU A 561 10.53 -11.90 -14.76
C LEU A 561 9.64 -12.65 -15.76
N MET A 562 9.16 -11.96 -16.79
CA MET A 562 8.52 -12.55 -17.97
C MET A 562 9.42 -13.63 -18.59
N ASP A 563 8.80 -14.59 -19.27
CA ASP A 563 9.54 -15.67 -19.95
C ASP A 563 10.64 -15.12 -20.87
N ARG A 564 11.83 -15.74 -20.80
CA ARG A 564 13.02 -15.27 -21.55
C ARG A 564 12.84 -15.35 -23.05
N GLU A 565 12.11 -16.32 -23.57
CA GLU A 565 11.88 -16.43 -25.02
C GLU A 565 10.97 -15.30 -25.49
N GLN A 566 9.97 -14.94 -24.69
CA GLN A 566 9.12 -13.77 -24.95
C GLN A 566 9.94 -12.48 -24.94
N LEU A 567 10.73 -12.24 -23.88
CA LEU A 567 11.59 -11.06 -23.79
C LEU A 567 12.58 -10.97 -24.95
N LYS A 568 13.19 -12.09 -25.34
CA LYS A 568 14.05 -12.16 -26.52
C LYS A 568 13.28 -11.84 -27.80
N GLY A 569 12.07 -12.37 -27.96
CA GLY A 569 11.20 -12.07 -29.09
C GLY A 569 10.87 -10.58 -29.20
N LEU A 570 10.53 -9.93 -28.08
CA LEU A 570 10.29 -8.48 -28.02
C LEU A 570 11.57 -7.69 -28.37
N ASN A 571 12.73 -8.14 -27.88
CA ASN A 571 14.02 -7.51 -28.17
C ASN A 571 14.39 -7.62 -29.65
N ASP A 572 14.25 -8.82 -30.23
CA ASP A 572 14.54 -9.12 -31.64
C ASP A 572 13.61 -8.33 -32.58
N GLN A 573 12.41 -7.97 -32.10
CA GLN A 573 11.46 -7.10 -32.80
C GLN A 573 11.72 -5.60 -32.60
N GLY A 574 12.71 -5.22 -31.78
CA GLY A 574 13.00 -3.83 -31.44
C GLY A 574 11.91 -3.16 -30.60
N GLN A 575 11.09 -3.95 -29.89
CA GLN A 575 10.02 -3.45 -29.03
C GLN A 575 10.52 -3.09 -27.63
N LEU A 576 11.61 -3.70 -27.17
CA LEU A 576 12.22 -3.32 -25.90
C LEU A 576 12.99 -2.01 -26.04
N ARG A 577 12.77 -1.12 -25.07
CA ARG A 577 13.54 0.13 -24.95
C ARG A 577 15.00 -0.15 -24.62
N ASP A 578 15.90 0.68 -25.14
CA ASP A 578 17.32 0.63 -24.78
C ASP A 578 17.51 0.70 -23.26
N GLY A 579 18.40 -0.13 -22.74
CA GLY A 579 18.68 -0.29 -21.30
C GLY A 579 17.77 -1.29 -20.56
N LEU A 580 16.63 -1.69 -21.13
CA LEU A 580 15.73 -2.67 -20.47
C LEU A 580 16.37 -4.05 -20.36
N MET A 581 17.15 -4.48 -21.35
CA MET A 581 17.91 -5.75 -21.28
C MET A 581 19.01 -5.72 -20.21
N ASP A 582 19.61 -4.55 -19.96
CA ASP A 582 20.57 -4.38 -18.86
C ASP A 582 19.85 -4.52 -17.51
N MET A 583 18.65 -3.91 -17.38
CA MET A 583 17.82 -4.08 -16.18
C MET A 583 17.40 -5.53 -15.95
N ILE A 584 17.04 -6.26 -17.02
CA ILE A 584 16.69 -7.68 -16.94
C ILE A 584 17.91 -8.50 -16.47
N THR A 585 19.08 -8.25 -17.04
CA THR A 585 20.32 -8.93 -16.62
C THR A 585 20.64 -8.67 -15.15
N GLU A 586 20.49 -7.42 -14.71
CA GLU A 586 20.70 -7.03 -13.31
C GLU A 586 19.67 -7.65 -12.37
N TRP A 587 18.42 -7.76 -12.80
CA TRP A 587 17.36 -8.46 -12.06
C TRP A 587 17.73 -9.91 -11.79
N GLU A 588 18.11 -10.65 -12.82
CA GLU A 588 18.47 -12.07 -12.71
C GLU A 588 19.69 -12.28 -11.82
N LEU A 589 20.70 -11.41 -11.94
CA LEU A 589 21.86 -11.43 -11.06
C LEU A 589 21.44 -11.26 -9.59
N ARG A 590 20.58 -10.27 -9.30
CA ARG A 590 20.12 -10.00 -7.93
C ARG A 590 19.24 -11.10 -7.37
N GLU A 591 18.33 -11.63 -8.17
CA GLU A 591 17.50 -12.77 -7.80
C GLU A 591 18.39 -13.96 -7.42
N SER A 592 19.40 -14.27 -8.23
CA SER A 592 20.36 -15.33 -7.95
C SER A 592 21.12 -15.08 -6.64
N LEU A 593 21.62 -13.87 -6.40
CA LEU A 593 22.36 -13.52 -5.18
C LEU A 593 21.44 -13.56 -3.94
N PHE A 594 20.22 -13.07 -4.06
CA PHE A 594 19.23 -13.06 -2.99
C PHE A 594 18.81 -14.48 -2.59
N ASN A 595 18.58 -15.33 -3.58
CA ASN A 595 18.31 -16.74 -3.36
C ASN A 595 19.53 -17.43 -2.71
N GLN A 596 20.73 -17.22 -3.24
CA GLN A 596 21.96 -17.78 -2.67
C GLN A 596 22.16 -17.39 -1.20
N ALA A 597 21.89 -16.12 -0.85
CA ALA A 597 22.00 -15.61 0.51
C ALA A 597 21.02 -16.26 1.50
N ARG A 598 19.89 -16.81 1.02
CA ARG A 598 18.80 -17.38 1.84
C ARG A 598 18.75 -18.90 1.87
N VAL A 599 19.40 -19.55 0.89
CA VAL A 599 19.44 -21.02 0.78
C VAL A 599 19.98 -21.63 2.07
N GLY A 600 19.28 -22.67 2.54
CA GLY A 600 19.70 -23.49 3.67
C GLY A 600 19.22 -23.05 5.05
N TRP A 601 18.82 -21.79 5.25
CA TRP A 601 18.39 -21.29 6.56
C TRP A 601 17.04 -20.57 6.56
N TYR A 602 16.74 -19.76 5.52
CA TYR A 602 15.62 -18.83 5.57
C TYR A 602 14.27 -19.53 5.69
N PHE A 603 14.01 -20.54 4.86
CA PHE A 603 12.71 -21.23 4.86
C PHE A 603 12.45 -21.98 6.17
N GLN A 604 13.46 -22.64 6.73
CA GLN A 604 13.31 -23.36 7.99
C GLN A 604 13.04 -22.39 9.14
N LYS A 605 13.90 -21.38 9.33
CA LYS A 605 13.72 -20.39 10.40
C LYS A 605 12.45 -19.56 10.25
N HIS A 606 12.03 -19.28 9.02
CA HIS A 606 10.77 -18.61 8.75
C HIS A 606 9.59 -19.49 9.12
N PHE A 607 9.64 -20.78 8.79
CA PHE A 607 8.61 -21.75 9.18
C PHE A 607 8.49 -21.86 10.70
N ASP A 608 9.62 -21.98 11.41
CA ASP A 608 9.65 -22.05 12.87
C ASP A 608 9.06 -20.77 13.49
N TRP A 609 9.43 -19.59 12.97
CA TRP A 609 8.87 -18.32 13.43
C TRP A 609 7.37 -18.19 13.10
N LEU A 610 6.94 -18.54 11.89
CA LEU A 610 5.55 -18.45 11.40
C LEU A 610 4.59 -19.38 12.16
N ASN A 611 5.12 -20.46 12.74
CA ASN A 611 4.36 -21.38 13.59
C ASN A 611 4.43 -21.01 15.08
N SER A 612 5.12 -19.94 15.43
CA SER A 612 5.15 -19.41 16.80
C SER A 612 4.15 -18.27 17.00
N PRO A 613 3.78 -17.95 18.26
CA PRO A 613 2.93 -16.79 18.55
C PRO A 613 3.52 -15.43 18.16
N TRP A 614 4.84 -15.32 17.99
CA TRP A 614 5.53 -14.07 17.63
C TRP A 614 5.23 -13.61 16.20
N SER A 615 4.79 -14.52 15.33
CA SER A 615 4.45 -14.20 13.94
C SER A 615 3.14 -13.45 13.75
N ALA A 616 2.32 -13.34 14.80
CA ALA A 616 1.05 -12.62 14.74
C ALA A 616 1.26 -11.10 14.81
N VAL A 617 1.94 -10.54 13.80
CA VAL A 617 2.39 -9.13 13.78
C VAL A 617 1.23 -8.15 13.98
N GLU A 618 0.05 -8.40 13.40
CA GLU A 618 -1.13 -7.56 13.64
C GLU A 618 -1.59 -7.57 15.10
N ALA A 619 -1.53 -8.73 15.77
CA ALA A 619 -1.86 -8.82 17.20
C ALA A 619 -0.86 -8.03 18.05
N ARG A 620 0.41 -7.99 17.65
CA ARG A 620 1.46 -7.15 18.28
C ARG A 620 1.13 -5.67 18.16
N LYS A 621 0.70 -5.20 16.97
CA LYS A 621 0.27 -3.79 16.77
C LYS A 621 -0.91 -3.42 17.66
N LYS A 622 -1.92 -4.30 17.78
CA LYS A 622 -3.06 -4.09 18.69
C LYS A 622 -2.62 -3.98 20.15
N LEU A 623 -1.67 -4.83 20.58
CA LEU A 623 -1.06 -4.76 21.90
C LEU A 623 -0.24 -3.47 22.11
N CYS A 624 0.57 -3.05 21.14
CA CYS A 624 1.33 -1.80 21.22
C CYS A 624 0.40 -0.59 21.36
N SER A 625 -0.61 -0.48 20.50
CA SER A 625 -1.62 0.59 20.56
C SER A 625 -2.35 0.60 21.91
N PHE A 626 -2.75 -0.56 22.43
CA PHE A 626 -3.32 -0.67 23.78
C PHE A 626 -2.34 -0.22 24.87
N ASN A 627 -1.07 -0.65 24.81
CA ASN A 627 -0.03 -0.29 25.76
C ASN A 627 0.21 1.21 25.83
N GLU A 628 0.25 1.88 24.69
CA GLU A 628 0.41 3.33 24.59
C GLU A 628 -0.81 4.05 25.18
N GLU A 629 -2.01 3.62 24.82
CA GLU A 629 -3.25 4.25 25.25
C GLU A 629 -3.48 4.10 26.76
N ILE A 630 -3.35 2.89 27.31
CA ILE A 630 -3.61 2.65 28.74
C ILE A 630 -2.60 3.35 29.66
N ARG A 631 -1.40 3.67 29.15
CA ARG A 631 -0.36 4.41 29.89
C ARG A 631 -0.59 5.91 29.93
N LYS A 632 -1.47 6.47 29.11
CA LYS A 632 -1.82 7.90 29.16
C LYS A 632 -2.45 8.25 30.52
N PRO A 633 -2.40 9.52 30.95
CA PRO A 633 -3.17 9.99 32.10
C PRO A 633 -4.66 9.66 31.91
N THR A 634 -5.38 9.30 32.99
CA THR A 634 -6.77 8.82 32.92
C THR A 634 -7.71 9.72 32.11
N LEU A 635 -7.51 11.05 32.14
CA LEU A 635 -8.31 12.03 31.39
C LEU A 635 -8.04 12.03 29.88
N ASP A 636 -6.86 11.57 29.46
CA ASP A 636 -6.42 11.55 28.07
C ASP A 636 -6.59 10.16 27.43
N ARG A 637 -6.99 9.15 28.22
CA ARG A 637 -7.23 7.77 27.74
C ARG A 637 -8.49 7.69 26.90
N GLN A 638 -8.36 7.07 25.74
CA GLN A 638 -9.45 6.74 24.84
C GLN A 638 -9.92 5.30 25.10
N LEU A 639 -11.05 5.16 25.77
CA LEU A 639 -11.67 3.85 26.04
C LEU A 639 -12.01 3.10 24.75
N SER A 640 -12.37 3.82 23.67
CA SER A 640 -12.61 3.26 22.32
C SER A 640 -11.41 2.48 21.81
N SER A 641 -10.25 3.12 21.77
CA SER A 641 -9.00 2.51 21.31
C SER A 641 -8.64 1.28 22.16
N CYS A 642 -8.67 1.40 23.49
CA CYS A 642 -8.41 0.28 24.39
C CYS A 642 -9.38 -0.89 24.18
N ALA A 643 -10.68 -0.61 24.13
CA ALA A 643 -11.72 -1.64 23.97
C ALA A 643 -11.64 -2.33 22.62
N ASN A 644 -11.48 -1.59 21.52
CA ASN A 644 -11.38 -2.14 20.17
C ASN A 644 -10.16 -3.07 20.03
N ASN A 645 -9.00 -2.66 20.58
CA ASN A 645 -7.80 -3.50 20.58
C ASN A 645 -8.00 -4.78 21.42
N ALA A 646 -8.61 -4.66 22.60
CA ALA A 646 -8.90 -5.79 23.47
C ALA A 646 -9.89 -6.79 22.83
N GLU A 647 -11.02 -6.30 22.30
CA GLU A 647 -12.05 -7.12 21.66
C GLU A 647 -11.53 -7.81 20.39
N TRP A 648 -10.71 -7.13 19.59
CA TRP A 648 -10.05 -7.74 18.44
C TRP A 648 -9.17 -8.92 18.86
N LEU A 649 -8.36 -8.74 19.90
CA LEU A 649 -7.47 -9.79 20.41
C LEU A 649 -8.23 -10.96 21.03
N VAL A 650 -9.29 -10.70 21.81
CA VAL A 650 -10.17 -11.75 22.32
C VAL A 650 -10.81 -12.54 21.16
N SER A 651 -11.20 -11.86 20.08
CA SER A 651 -11.87 -12.48 18.93
C SER A 651 -10.94 -13.28 18.02
N THR A 652 -9.63 -13.34 18.31
CA THR A 652 -8.71 -14.23 17.58
C THR A 652 -9.09 -15.70 17.74
N ILE A 653 -9.78 -16.06 18.82
CA ILE A 653 -10.42 -17.36 19.00
C ILE A 653 -11.92 -17.12 19.23
N THR A 654 -12.77 -17.84 18.49
CA THR A 654 -14.22 -17.74 18.59
C THR A 654 -14.71 -18.28 19.93
N TRP A 655 -14.78 -17.43 20.95
CA TRP A 655 -15.18 -17.82 22.31
C TRP A 655 -16.68 -17.71 22.62
N GLY A 656 -17.45 -17.10 21.70
CA GLY A 656 -18.92 -17.05 21.76
C GLY A 656 -19.61 -18.23 21.05
N SER A 657 -18.85 -19.26 20.67
CA SER A 657 -19.37 -20.53 20.13
C SER A 657 -19.52 -21.57 21.23
N ASP A 658 -20.20 -22.67 20.94
CA ASP A 658 -20.26 -23.82 21.85
C ASP A 658 -18.86 -24.34 22.23
N GLN A 659 -18.84 -25.14 23.29
CA GLN A 659 -17.63 -25.66 23.92
C GLN A 659 -16.76 -26.44 22.94
N ASP A 660 -17.36 -27.28 22.09
CA ASP A 660 -16.63 -28.15 21.17
C ASP A 660 -15.94 -27.32 20.08
N LEU A 661 -16.64 -26.33 19.51
CA LEU A 661 -16.05 -25.40 18.54
C LEU A 661 -14.96 -24.54 19.15
N TYR A 662 -15.11 -24.12 20.41
CA TYR A 662 -14.08 -23.34 21.10
C TYR A 662 -12.82 -24.17 21.39
N ILE A 663 -12.99 -25.42 21.85
CA ILE A 663 -11.90 -26.37 22.07
C ILE A 663 -11.18 -26.68 20.75
N ASP A 664 -11.93 -26.96 19.68
CA ASP A 664 -11.37 -27.19 18.34
C ASP A 664 -10.58 -25.96 17.85
N ALA A 665 -11.10 -24.75 18.07
CA ALA A 665 -10.40 -23.52 17.73
C ALA A 665 -9.13 -23.30 18.57
N LEU A 666 -9.14 -23.64 19.86
CA LEU A 666 -7.93 -23.60 20.72
C LEU A 666 -6.88 -24.62 20.26
N GLN A 667 -7.31 -25.82 19.87
CA GLN A 667 -6.42 -26.89 19.39
C GLN A 667 -5.78 -26.55 18.04
N LYS A 668 -6.57 -25.98 17.11
CA LYS A 668 -6.09 -25.53 15.80
C LYS A 668 -5.34 -24.18 15.87
N GLY A 669 -5.57 -23.42 16.93
CA GLY A 669 -5.04 -22.08 17.18
C GLY A 669 -3.88 -22.04 18.17
N ASP A 670 -3.05 -23.07 18.19
CA ASP A 670 -1.87 -23.22 19.06
C ASP A 670 -0.93 -21.99 19.09
N LYS A 671 -0.85 -21.22 18.00
CA LYS A 671 -0.08 -19.97 17.94
C LYS A 671 -0.85 -18.69 18.27
N ILE A 672 -2.18 -18.73 18.23
CA ILE A 672 -3.03 -17.54 18.46
C ILE A 672 -3.64 -17.46 19.85
N TRP A 673 -3.68 -18.57 20.60
CA TRP A 673 -4.22 -18.56 21.97
C TRP A 673 -3.56 -17.55 22.92
N PRO A 674 -2.25 -17.23 22.83
CA PRO A 674 -1.67 -16.22 23.72
C PRO A 674 -2.33 -14.86 23.50
N TRP A 675 -2.65 -14.53 22.26
CA TRP A 675 -3.30 -13.27 21.88
C TRP A 675 -4.75 -13.22 22.37
N HIS A 676 -5.49 -14.33 22.30
CA HIS A 676 -6.80 -14.47 22.94
C HIS A 676 -6.73 -14.21 24.45
N ALA A 677 -5.79 -14.87 25.16
CA ALA A 677 -5.58 -14.69 26.59
C ALA A 677 -5.19 -13.24 26.95
N ILE A 678 -4.33 -12.61 26.15
CA ILE A 678 -3.95 -11.21 26.30
C ILE A 678 -5.15 -10.29 26.12
N GLY A 679 -6.01 -10.55 25.12
CA GLY A 679 -7.27 -9.82 24.96
C GLY A 679 -8.15 -9.88 26.20
N LEU A 680 -8.26 -11.06 26.85
CA LEU A 680 -9.01 -11.22 28.09
C LEU A 680 -8.40 -10.41 29.24
N LEU A 681 -7.06 -10.40 29.35
CA LEU A 681 -6.34 -9.56 30.32
C LEU A 681 -6.58 -8.08 30.06
N MET A 682 -6.60 -7.64 28.80
CA MET A 682 -6.93 -6.27 28.43
C MET A 682 -8.35 -5.90 28.83
N MET A 683 -9.32 -6.79 28.57
CA MET A 683 -10.72 -6.61 29.01
C MET A 683 -10.82 -6.52 30.54
N ALA A 684 -10.03 -7.31 31.27
CA ALA A 684 -9.92 -7.23 32.72
C ALA A 684 -9.28 -5.92 33.22
N ALA A 685 -8.45 -5.27 32.39
CA ALA A 685 -7.71 -4.06 32.73
C ALA A 685 -8.46 -2.76 32.45
N ILE A 686 -9.56 -2.80 31.69
CA ILE A 686 -10.34 -1.61 31.31
C ILE A 686 -11.72 -1.60 31.98
N PRO A 687 -12.41 -0.44 32.02
CA PRO A 687 -13.80 -0.36 32.47
C PRO A 687 -14.76 -1.27 31.66
N LEU A 688 -15.69 -1.91 32.37
CA LEU A 688 -16.81 -2.65 31.79
C LEU A 688 -17.90 -1.68 31.32
N ARG A 689 -18.39 -1.91 30.11
CA ARG A 689 -19.37 -1.05 29.43
C ARG A 689 -20.75 -1.69 29.49
N GLN A 690 -21.72 -0.99 30.05
CA GLN A 690 -23.10 -1.48 30.13
C GLN A 690 -23.89 -1.25 28.83
N PHE A 691 -23.59 -0.17 28.13
CA PHE A 691 -24.30 0.27 26.92
C PHE A 691 -23.28 0.61 25.83
N GLU A 692 -23.75 0.63 24.58
CA GLU A 692 -22.96 1.12 23.45
C GLU A 692 -22.56 2.57 23.70
N GLN A 693 -21.28 2.86 23.55
CA GLN A 693 -20.73 4.21 23.72
C GLN A 693 -20.31 4.75 22.35
N THR A 694 -20.82 5.93 22.00
CA THR A 694 -20.37 6.67 20.83
C THR A 694 -19.33 7.68 21.27
N ASN A 695 -18.10 7.59 20.74
CA ASN A 695 -17.09 8.58 21.07
C ASN A 695 -17.30 9.88 20.27
N LEU A 696 -18.16 10.76 20.77
CA LEU A 696 -18.40 12.08 20.15
C LEU A 696 -17.18 13.00 20.26
N SER A 697 -16.25 12.75 21.19
CA SER A 697 -15.05 13.58 21.38
C SER A 697 -13.96 13.34 20.32
N GLU A 698 -14.06 12.25 19.56
CA GLU A 698 -13.22 11.99 18.39
C GLU A 698 -13.67 12.75 17.13
N MET A 699 -14.83 13.43 17.18
CA MET A 699 -15.31 14.28 16.08
C MET A 699 -14.48 15.55 16.01
N LYS A 700 -13.26 15.44 15.50
CA LYS A 700 -12.41 16.59 15.21
C LYS A 700 -12.80 17.12 13.84
N SER A 701 -13.64 18.13 13.82
CA SER A 701 -13.74 18.97 12.62
C SER A 701 -12.56 19.93 12.59
N GLU A 702 -11.90 20.04 11.45
CA GLU A 702 -10.94 21.10 11.18
C GLU A 702 -11.48 22.01 10.09
N ASP A 703 -11.40 23.32 10.33
CA ASP A 703 -11.68 24.31 9.31
C ASP A 703 -10.44 24.48 8.45
N ILE A 704 -10.53 24.03 7.21
CA ILE A 704 -9.49 24.20 6.19
C ILE A 704 -9.75 25.51 5.47
N THR A 705 -8.78 26.41 5.55
CA THR A 705 -8.81 27.66 4.76
C THR A 705 -7.98 27.48 3.51
N LEU A 706 -8.63 27.65 2.36
CA LEU A 706 -8.00 27.75 1.05
C LEU A 706 -7.77 29.21 0.67
N TYR A 707 -6.64 29.45 0.04
CA TYR A 707 -6.22 30.76 -0.47
C TYR A 707 -6.06 30.67 -1.99
N SER A 708 -6.65 31.61 -2.72
CA SER A 708 -6.49 31.65 -4.18
C SER A 708 -5.05 31.95 -4.57
N SER A 709 -4.66 31.45 -5.74
CA SER A 709 -3.43 31.87 -6.44
C SER A 709 -3.41 33.38 -6.67
N ALA A 710 -2.24 34.01 -6.54
CA ALA A 710 -2.03 35.43 -6.82
C ALA A 710 -2.37 35.81 -8.27
N ASP A 711 -2.30 34.86 -9.20
CA ASP A 711 -2.61 35.08 -10.62
C ASP A 711 -4.13 35.17 -10.89
N ASN A 712 -4.95 34.77 -9.92
CA ASN A 712 -6.39 34.93 -10.02
C ASN A 712 -6.80 36.37 -9.68
N ALA A 713 -6.61 37.30 -10.62
CA ALA A 713 -6.86 38.73 -10.42
C ALA A 713 -8.30 39.05 -9.95
N ALA A 714 -9.28 38.23 -10.30
CA ALA A 714 -10.67 38.39 -9.85
C ALA A 714 -10.89 37.95 -8.39
N GLN A 715 -10.02 37.11 -7.85
CA GLN A 715 -10.19 36.44 -6.55
C GLN A 715 -8.94 36.49 -5.66
N ALA A 716 -7.91 37.29 -5.97
CA ALA A 716 -6.58 37.28 -5.33
C ALA A 716 -6.58 37.57 -3.81
N THR A 717 -7.73 37.89 -3.21
CA THR A 717 -7.91 38.05 -1.76
C THR A 717 -9.04 37.19 -1.19
N SER A 718 -9.63 36.30 -1.99
CA SER A 718 -10.71 35.44 -1.54
C SER A 718 -10.15 34.24 -0.79
N THR A 719 -10.83 33.88 0.30
CA THR A 719 -10.59 32.63 1.00
C THR A 719 -11.86 31.79 0.90
N LYS A 720 -11.68 30.48 0.80
CA LYS A 720 -12.75 29.51 1.00
C LYS A 720 -12.47 28.76 2.29
N VAL A 721 -13.47 28.61 3.16
CA VAL A 721 -13.34 27.84 4.40
C VAL A 721 -14.26 26.65 4.31
N PHE A 722 -13.69 25.47 4.50
CA PHE A 722 -14.41 24.21 4.49
C PHE A 722 -14.21 23.51 5.82
N THR A 723 -15.30 23.06 6.43
CA THR A 723 -15.22 22.24 7.63
C THR A 723 -15.05 20.80 7.22
N ARG A 724 -13.82 20.29 7.33
CA ARG A 724 -13.50 18.88 7.11
C ARG A 724 -13.70 18.12 8.42
N TYR A 725 -14.41 17.01 8.37
CA TYR A 725 -14.56 16.13 9.53
C TYR A 725 -13.46 15.05 9.48
N LYS A 726 -12.56 15.01 10.47
CA LYS A 726 -11.61 13.90 10.61
C LYS A 726 -12.36 12.69 11.13
N GLY A 727 -12.44 11.65 10.31
CA GLY A 727 -13.06 10.37 10.63
C GLY A 727 -13.83 9.81 9.45
N LYS A 728 -13.92 8.48 9.39
CA LYS A 728 -14.70 7.74 8.39
C LYS A 728 -16.19 8.18 8.45
N ASP A 729 -16.92 7.95 7.35
CA ASP A 729 -18.36 8.22 7.14
C ASP A 729 -19.25 8.16 8.40
N LYS A 730 -20.36 8.89 8.39
CA LYS A 730 -21.35 8.94 9.49
C LYS A 730 -21.76 7.56 10.06
N ASP A 731 -21.72 6.53 9.23
CA ASP A 731 -22.08 5.15 9.59
C ASP A 731 -20.93 4.30 10.17
N SER A 732 -19.71 4.84 10.19
CA SER A 732 -18.48 4.14 10.60
C SER A 732 -17.85 4.74 11.87
N TRP A 733 -18.64 5.54 12.59
CA TRP A 733 -18.22 6.11 13.87
C TRP A 733 -17.85 4.97 14.81
N PRO A 734 -16.75 5.09 15.58
CA PRO A 734 -16.35 4.06 16.52
C PRO A 734 -17.39 3.98 17.64
N ARG A 735 -18.39 3.14 17.40
CA ARG A 735 -19.35 2.65 18.38
C ARG A 735 -18.66 1.54 19.12
N ILE A 736 -18.47 1.73 20.41
CA ILE A 736 -17.91 0.71 21.28
C ILE A 736 -19.09 -0.08 21.83
N PRO A 737 -19.24 -1.37 21.51
CA PRO A 737 -20.35 -2.15 22.03
C PRO A 737 -20.24 -2.30 23.57
N PRO A 738 -21.36 -2.68 24.23
CA PRO A 738 -21.31 -3.15 25.60
C PRO A 738 -20.26 -4.25 25.78
N SER A 739 -19.63 -4.31 26.95
CA SER A 739 -18.73 -5.41 27.27
C SER A 739 -19.49 -6.72 27.27
N LYS A 740 -18.86 -7.76 26.70
CA LYS A 740 -19.41 -9.10 26.61
C LYS A 740 -18.47 -10.10 27.25
N PHE A 741 -19.03 -11.04 27.97
CA PHE A 741 -18.30 -12.16 28.53
C PHE A 741 -18.97 -13.47 28.13
N PHE A 742 -18.17 -14.41 27.65
CA PHE A 742 -18.57 -15.76 27.28
C PHE A 742 -17.72 -16.75 28.08
N ASP A 743 -18.35 -17.83 28.54
CA ASP A 743 -17.66 -18.91 29.27
C ASP A 743 -17.88 -20.25 28.53
N PRO A 744 -17.12 -20.51 27.46
CA PRO A 744 -17.25 -21.74 26.67
C PRO A 744 -16.93 -23.01 27.45
N PHE A 745 -16.09 -22.96 28.49
CA PHE A 745 -15.76 -24.15 29.29
C PHE A 745 -16.88 -24.58 30.23
N ASP A 746 -17.49 -23.64 30.95
CA ASP A 746 -18.47 -23.99 31.99
C ASP A 746 -19.92 -23.75 31.55
N ARG A 747 -20.16 -22.93 30.51
CA ARG A 747 -21.50 -22.49 30.09
C ARG A 747 -21.76 -22.60 28.60
N ASN A 748 -20.97 -23.43 27.91
CA ASN A 748 -21.17 -23.76 26.50
C ASN A 748 -21.32 -22.53 25.58
N GLY A 749 -20.56 -21.47 25.87
CA GLY A 749 -20.42 -20.31 24.99
C GLY A 749 -21.58 -19.32 25.04
N GLN A 750 -22.52 -19.48 25.99
CA GLN A 750 -23.61 -18.55 26.14
C GLN A 750 -23.13 -17.20 26.68
N GLU A 751 -23.60 -16.10 26.08
CA GLU A 751 -23.31 -14.74 26.56
C GLU A 751 -23.85 -14.59 28.00
N ILE A 752 -22.98 -14.18 28.92
CA ILE A 752 -23.36 -13.97 30.32
C ILE A 752 -23.91 -12.55 30.47
N PRO A 753 -25.12 -12.37 31.03
CA PRO A 753 -25.73 -11.05 31.16
C PRO A 753 -24.86 -10.06 31.93
N PHE A 754 -24.81 -8.81 31.46
CA PHE A 754 -24.14 -7.73 32.18
C PHE A 754 -24.63 -7.61 33.62
N GLY A 755 -23.70 -7.39 34.55
CA GLY A 755 -23.97 -7.38 36.00
C GLY A 755 -23.91 -8.76 36.66
N SER A 756 -23.87 -9.85 35.89
CA SER A 756 -23.64 -11.21 36.38
C SER A 756 -22.19 -11.68 36.24
N TYR A 757 -21.33 -10.83 35.67
CA TYR A 757 -19.89 -11.04 35.55
C TYR A 757 -19.14 -9.74 35.91
N ASN A 758 -17.85 -9.86 36.21
CA ASN A 758 -16.93 -8.78 36.57
C ASN A 758 -15.52 -9.04 35.98
N HIS A 759 -14.53 -8.25 36.37
CA HIS A 759 -13.15 -8.39 35.87
C HIS A 759 -12.49 -9.73 36.23
N PHE A 760 -12.84 -10.35 37.37
CA PHE A 760 -12.29 -11.64 37.78
C PHE A 760 -12.73 -12.78 36.86
N ASP A 761 -13.91 -12.70 36.26
CA ASP A 761 -14.38 -13.74 35.32
C ASP A 761 -13.49 -13.83 34.08
N TYR A 762 -13.02 -12.69 33.54
CA TYR A 762 -12.03 -12.68 32.46
C TYR A 762 -10.69 -13.28 32.90
N LEU A 763 -10.22 -12.95 34.11
CA LEU A 763 -8.96 -13.47 34.67
C LEU A 763 -9.04 -14.98 34.94
N ASP A 764 -10.19 -15.47 35.41
CA ASP A 764 -10.44 -16.88 35.64
C ASP A 764 -10.51 -17.64 34.30
N HIS A 765 -11.08 -17.02 33.26
CA HIS A 765 -11.10 -17.60 31.92
C HIS A 765 -9.68 -17.76 31.33
N VAL A 766 -8.78 -16.80 31.55
CA VAL A 766 -7.35 -16.95 31.20
C VAL A 766 -6.73 -18.18 31.86
N LYS A 767 -7.04 -18.43 33.15
CA LYS A 767 -6.56 -19.63 33.86
C LYS A 767 -7.18 -20.92 33.32
N LYS A 768 -8.43 -20.91 32.89
CA LYS A 768 -9.08 -22.06 32.25
C LYS A 768 -8.42 -22.40 30.92
N VAL A 769 -8.12 -21.40 30.09
CA VAL A 769 -7.38 -21.59 28.83
C VAL A 769 -6.03 -22.25 29.10
N ILE A 770 -5.21 -21.72 30.00
CA ILE A 770 -3.90 -22.30 30.32
C ILE A 770 -4.03 -23.71 30.89
N ARG A 771 -5.05 -23.95 31.73
CA ARG A 771 -5.32 -25.28 32.28
C ARG A 771 -5.69 -26.28 31.19
N PHE A 772 -6.49 -25.88 30.20
CA PHE A 772 -6.82 -26.73 29.07
C PHE A 772 -5.56 -27.18 28.30
N PHE A 773 -4.64 -26.27 27.98
CA PHE A 773 -3.36 -26.64 27.33
C PHE A 773 -2.53 -27.60 28.18
N ASN A 774 -2.52 -27.41 29.50
CA ASN A 774 -1.87 -28.32 30.43
C ASN A 774 -2.53 -29.72 30.43
N GLU A 775 -3.84 -29.79 30.66
CA GLU A 775 -4.61 -31.05 30.74
C GLU A 775 -4.55 -31.84 29.43
N CYS A 776 -4.49 -31.16 28.29
CA CYS A 776 -4.33 -31.78 26.97
C CYS A 776 -2.88 -32.06 26.58
N GLN A 777 -1.89 -31.78 27.45
CA GLN A 777 -0.45 -31.92 27.17
C GLN A 777 -0.01 -31.26 25.86
N MET A 778 -0.63 -30.12 25.53
CA MET A 778 -0.33 -29.41 24.31
C MET A 778 1.00 -28.66 24.44
N ALA A 779 1.75 -28.65 23.35
CA ALA A 779 2.96 -27.86 23.23
C ALA A 779 2.62 -26.36 23.24
N VAL A 780 3.31 -25.61 24.08
CA VAL A 780 3.14 -24.15 24.23
C VAL A 780 4.47 -23.47 24.44
N SER A 781 4.51 -22.17 24.15
CA SER A 781 5.65 -21.34 24.49
C SER A 781 5.63 -20.96 25.98
N LYS A 782 6.60 -21.48 26.73
CA LYS A 782 6.77 -21.20 28.17
C LYS A 782 6.99 -19.71 28.49
N PRO A 783 7.78 -18.93 27.72
CA PRO A 783 7.87 -17.48 27.91
C PRO A 783 6.51 -16.76 27.87
N TRP A 784 5.64 -17.13 26.94
CA TRP A 784 4.29 -16.55 26.85
C TRP A 784 3.41 -16.91 28.05
N VAL A 785 3.38 -18.19 28.45
CA VAL A 785 2.62 -18.63 29.63
C VAL A 785 3.05 -17.85 30.88
N ASN A 786 4.36 -17.73 31.11
CA ASN A 786 4.89 -17.03 32.27
C ASN A 786 4.50 -15.55 32.29
N GLU A 787 4.57 -14.88 31.14
CA GLU A 787 4.22 -13.47 31.03
C GLU A 787 2.72 -13.24 31.22
N ILE A 788 1.87 -14.08 30.63
CA ILE A 788 0.40 -14.03 30.80
C ILE A 788 0.03 -14.22 32.28
N LEU A 789 0.57 -15.24 32.94
CA LEU A 789 0.33 -15.49 34.37
C LEU A 789 0.85 -14.37 35.27
N ARG A 790 1.99 -13.76 34.91
CA ARG A 790 2.54 -12.62 35.64
C ARG A 790 1.61 -11.41 35.59
N ILE A 791 1.06 -11.10 34.41
CA ILE A 791 0.13 -9.97 34.23
C ILE A 791 -1.23 -10.27 34.85
N GLU A 792 -1.73 -11.50 34.70
CA GLU A 792 -2.94 -11.97 35.39
C GLU A 792 -2.86 -11.74 36.89
N ALA A 793 -1.78 -12.19 37.53
CA ALA A 793 -1.58 -12.05 38.97
C ALA A 793 -1.51 -10.57 39.41
N ARG A 794 -0.89 -9.70 38.61
CA ARG A 794 -0.81 -8.26 38.90
C ARG A 794 -2.18 -7.58 38.80
N ILE A 795 -2.94 -7.84 37.74
CA ILE A 795 -4.28 -7.26 37.57
C ILE A 795 -5.18 -7.78 38.69
N ARG A 796 -5.14 -9.08 38.99
CA ARG A 796 -5.90 -9.69 40.09
C ARG A 796 -5.60 -9.01 41.42
N ALA A 797 -4.32 -8.89 41.78
CA ALA A 797 -3.91 -8.27 43.04
C ALA A 797 -4.40 -6.81 43.15
N GLN A 798 -4.37 -6.04 42.06
CA GLN A 798 -4.91 -4.68 42.06
C GLN A 798 -6.43 -4.66 42.26
N ARG A 799 -7.17 -5.57 41.61
CA ARG A 799 -8.63 -5.68 41.76
C ARG A 799 -9.03 -6.13 43.16
N GLU A 800 -8.34 -7.12 43.72
CA GLU A 800 -8.52 -7.57 45.11
C GLU A 800 -8.23 -6.44 46.09
N GLN A 801 -7.14 -5.70 45.90
CA GLN A 801 -6.81 -4.55 46.72
C GLN A 801 -7.91 -3.46 46.67
N MET A 802 -8.50 -3.18 45.51
CA MET A 802 -9.63 -2.25 45.40
C MET A 802 -10.86 -2.73 46.16
N GLN A 803 -11.16 -4.04 46.10
CA GLN A 803 -12.24 -4.66 46.86
C GLN A 803 -11.99 -4.58 48.37
N ASP A 804 -10.75 -4.82 48.81
CA ASP A 804 -10.33 -4.71 50.21
C ASP A 804 -10.42 -3.26 50.74
N PHE A 805 -10.23 -2.27 49.87
CA PHE A 805 -10.49 -0.85 50.19
C PHE A 805 -11.98 -0.48 50.23
N GLY A 806 -12.89 -1.45 50.10
CA GLY A 806 -14.33 -1.25 50.22
C GLY A 806 -14.97 -0.68 48.96
N MET A 807 -14.30 -0.75 47.80
CA MET A 807 -14.89 -0.34 46.54
C MET A 807 -16.01 -1.30 46.15
N SER A 808 -17.20 -0.78 45.83
CA SER A 808 -18.31 -1.61 45.35
C SER A 808 -18.00 -2.20 43.98
N SER A 809 -18.62 -3.33 43.64
CA SER A 809 -18.48 -3.96 42.32
C SER A 809 -18.85 -3.02 41.17
N GLU A 810 -19.83 -2.12 41.37
CA GLU A 810 -20.24 -1.12 40.38
C GLU A 810 -19.16 -0.07 40.14
N ILE A 811 -18.51 0.44 41.20
CA ILE A 811 -17.41 1.40 41.07
C ILE A 811 -16.22 0.71 40.43
N MET A 812 -15.89 -0.51 40.90
CA MET A 812 -14.79 -1.30 40.35
C MET A 812 -14.96 -1.54 38.85
N ALA A 813 -16.18 -1.88 38.41
CA ALA A 813 -16.52 -2.06 37.00
C ALA A 813 -16.17 -0.84 36.13
N GLN A 814 -16.15 0.37 36.68
CA GLN A 814 -15.86 1.61 35.96
C GLN A 814 -14.38 2.03 36.02
N THR A 815 -13.50 1.25 36.66
CA THR A 815 -12.09 1.62 36.85
C THR A 815 -11.13 0.87 35.95
N TYR A 816 -10.03 1.55 35.59
CA TYR A 816 -8.87 0.94 34.94
C TYR A 816 -7.96 0.25 35.97
N ALA A 817 -7.33 -0.86 35.56
CA ALA A 817 -6.19 -1.47 36.25
C ALA A 817 -4.86 -1.08 35.57
N ALA A 818 -4.72 0.20 35.20
CA ALA A 818 -3.60 0.68 34.39
C ALA A 818 -2.24 0.49 35.08
N ASP A 819 -2.17 0.65 36.41
CA ASP A 819 -0.91 0.49 37.17
C ASP A 819 -0.45 -0.97 37.25
N ALA A 820 -1.41 -1.92 37.18
CA ALA A 820 -1.08 -3.34 37.06
C ALA A 820 -0.60 -3.71 35.66
N TRP A 821 -1.00 -2.94 34.63
CA TRP A 821 -0.68 -3.24 33.24
C TRP A 821 0.79 -2.94 32.91
N ALA A 822 1.56 -4.00 32.67
CA ALA A 822 2.97 -3.91 32.28
C ALA A 822 3.36 -5.08 31.39
N LEU A 823 2.45 -5.49 30.51
CA LEU A 823 2.68 -6.62 29.60
C LEU A 823 3.76 -6.25 28.59
N LYS A 824 4.71 -7.17 28.38
CA LYS A 824 5.75 -7.07 27.37
C LYS A 824 5.73 -8.32 26.51
N ILE A 825 6.05 -8.18 25.22
CA ILE A 825 6.24 -9.35 24.37
C ILE A 825 7.52 -10.06 24.86
N PRO A 826 7.46 -11.36 25.20
CA PRO A 826 8.64 -12.10 25.62
C PRO A 826 9.67 -12.19 24.50
N VAL A 827 10.93 -12.44 24.83
CA VAL A 827 11.99 -12.72 23.84
C VAL A 827 11.63 -14.00 23.07
N TYR A 828 11.79 -13.98 21.76
CA TYR A 828 11.52 -15.14 20.90
C TYR A 828 12.27 -16.38 21.38
N ASP A 829 11.54 -17.49 21.40
CA ASP A 829 12.03 -18.79 21.84
C ASP A 829 11.38 -19.83 20.94
N GLU A 830 12.21 -20.56 20.19
CA GLU A 830 11.78 -21.64 19.30
C GLU A 830 11.44 -22.92 20.08
N THR A 831 11.77 -22.99 21.36
CA THR A 831 11.52 -24.19 22.18
C THR A 831 10.07 -24.26 22.67
N GLU A 832 9.41 -25.35 22.31
CA GLU A 832 8.09 -25.67 22.81
C GLU A 832 8.17 -26.50 24.08
N HIS A 833 7.19 -26.30 24.94
CA HIS A 833 7.10 -26.98 26.23
C HIS A 833 5.70 -27.56 26.43
N PHE A 834 5.61 -28.69 27.10
CA PHE A 834 4.35 -29.22 27.62
C PHE A 834 4.44 -29.32 29.14
N TRP A 835 3.30 -29.32 29.81
CA TRP A 835 3.29 -29.53 31.25
C TRP A 835 3.44 -31.03 31.56
N ASP A 836 4.47 -31.37 32.35
CA ASP A 836 4.70 -32.73 32.82
C ASP A 836 4.34 -32.82 34.32
N ASP A 837 3.22 -33.48 34.59
CA ASP A 837 2.71 -33.71 35.95
C ASP A 837 3.71 -34.46 36.85
N ARG A 838 4.63 -35.25 36.27
CA ARG A 838 5.63 -36.00 37.04
C ARG A 838 6.65 -35.07 37.70
N VAL A 839 7.00 -33.99 37.01
CA VAL A 839 7.93 -32.96 37.51
C VAL A 839 7.20 -31.70 38.00
N LYS A 840 5.86 -31.65 37.85
CA LYS A 840 5.01 -30.50 38.16
C LYS A 840 5.56 -29.21 37.54
N GLY A 841 5.93 -29.30 36.27
CA GLY A 841 6.59 -28.21 35.57
C GLY A 841 6.58 -28.38 34.07
N TRP A 842 6.98 -27.31 33.38
CA TRP A 842 7.14 -27.29 31.92
C TRP A 842 8.38 -28.07 31.50
N ALA A 843 8.19 -29.16 30.76
CA ALA A 843 9.22 -29.96 30.12
C ALA A 843 9.32 -29.59 28.63
N GLU A 844 10.53 -29.59 28.09
CA GLU A 844 10.80 -29.30 26.68
C GLU A 844 10.28 -30.44 25.79
N VAL A 845 9.66 -30.10 24.66
CA VAL A 845 9.28 -31.06 23.62
C VAL A 845 10.56 -31.49 22.91
N SER A 846 10.95 -32.77 23.03
CA SER A 846 12.09 -33.30 22.27
C SER A 846 11.74 -33.30 20.79
N SER A 847 12.47 -32.50 20.00
CA SER A 847 12.36 -32.44 18.53
C SER A 847 12.86 -33.70 17.83
#